data_AF-A0A7S3C2M6-F1
#
_entry.id   AF-A0A7S3C2M6-F1
#
_cell.length_a   1.000
_cell.length_b   1.000
_cell.length_c   1.000
_cell.angle_alpha   90.00
_cell.angle_beta   90.00
_cell.angle_gamma   90.00
#
_symmetry.space_group_name_H-M   'P 1'
#
loop_
_entity.id
_entity.type
_entity.pdbx_description
1 polymer ?
#
loop_
_entity_poly.entity_id
_entity_poly.type
_entity_poly.pdbx_seq_one_letter_code
_entity_poly.pdbx_strand_id
1 'polypeptide(L)'
;MGSVDLSSLQSVSGGLTIANMSALSTMDVSALQSTGGGVAITSTGLSAVALPNLATVGSGALTLQGNGNAGSLNVGSLQSASGAVSITGNSFGAIAFPSFSSCGGAFMVSKNNQAGSLTGGPGLQVSGACSVTSNNGLATIDMGVVSVGGSLEVSDNKKLHALSMAQLDSVGGSASVVDNGEDCGCSDLQLGAGVVGVQGGASFGGAVDVMSNEQFSELRLGVGTSGGGVNISVNLNMAQGASLTGVKSVGGPLSVLRNPQMGPLSVTLPGVSVDGIAGDCHVLENDAMPSADFGDALFGVDGELRVMENLALTQLSMTVESIGSDAVVELNPALLSITLADLASVGGSASVSQNARLSALAALQLAQVGQNLTVSVNGGYTIARGSCAVGNAASVGGGVLFAQNFAFGVLKLGVSSTGGSLSCVDNGALSQGAFLSGVANISGSLRCANNPTLSLLDVALPGQQVAGIGGDCVVELNANARSAAFAGATFDIGGVLRITANAALELLHMTSSSVSSDAIVASNPSLVNVTLAALASVGGGVAVQDNIALTTLMAQNVASVAGAAAIAANGGASIASGSCLFGVPSGAAFGGGVRVASCGGFDELALGIGSADSVVIEANQALVGGAFISGLGTCRGDLTVVDNAQLSSLTVDFAGFESGQQQPSSIAQDIKLAQNDQLVEARIGGAKYSVGGAVSVTLNPSLETLFLSAAGVDADVLISSNSALLAAAMPNLSSVGAGILAADNTQLTTLSAPTLQSVHNISCSENGAGVADPSIGEGLVVGDAMLVQSTVHLSRNDGFSVLRLGLNATGGNVSVVQNGALGDGAFIKGLTSLNGTLLVSGQREMGALTVMLPGAEVAGIAAHLIVEENAAISSVDFGDARFEVGGGLTVTDNAACQRLHVTCASVK
;
A
#
# COMPACT_ATOMS: atom_id res chain seq x y z
N MET A 1 45.98 1.36 -80.90
CA MET A 1 46.98 0.29 -80.70
C MET A 1 46.24 -0.89 -80.12
N GLY A 2 46.15 -2.02 -80.84
CA GLY A 2 45.33 -3.18 -80.45
C GLY A 2 46.03 -4.18 -79.54
N SER A 3 47.36 -4.18 -79.52
CA SER A 3 48.18 -5.08 -78.72
C SER A 3 49.44 -4.36 -78.20
N VAL A 4 49.93 -4.78 -77.04
CA VAL A 4 51.23 -4.39 -76.45
C VAL A 4 51.99 -5.68 -76.10
N ASP A 5 53.23 -5.83 -76.57
CA ASP A 5 54.10 -6.97 -76.25
C ASP A 5 55.32 -6.48 -75.46
N LEU A 6 55.37 -6.88 -74.19
CA LEU A 6 56.44 -6.66 -73.22
C LEU A 6 56.86 -8.02 -72.62
N SER A 7 56.76 -9.10 -73.39
CA SER A 7 57.05 -10.49 -72.96
C SER A 7 58.47 -10.71 -72.43
N SER A 8 59.41 -9.80 -72.69
CA SER A 8 60.78 -9.84 -72.15
C SER A 8 61.00 -8.96 -70.91
N LEU A 9 60.01 -8.15 -70.50
CA LEU A 9 60.13 -7.22 -69.38
C LEU A 9 60.05 -7.98 -68.06
N GLN A 10 61.19 -8.14 -67.37
CA GLN A 10 61.25 -8.87 -66.10
C GLN A 10 61.04 -7.98 -64.87
N SER A 11 61.50 -6.73 -64.90
CA SER A 11 61.38 -5.81 -63.78
C SER A 11 61.25 -4.36 -64.22
N VAL A 12 60.60 -3.54 -63.38
CA VAL A 12 60.50 -2.08 -63.56
C VAL A 12 60.98 -1.42 -62.28
N SER A 13 62.00 -0.55 -62.33
CA SER A 13 62.51 0.12 -61.13
C SER A 13 61.54 1.16 -60.55
N GLY A 14 60.75 1.81 -61.41
CA GLY A 14 59.63 2.68 -61.05
C GLY A 14 58.29 1.95 -61.11
N GLY A 15 57.24 2.65 -61.53
CA GLY A 15 55.90 2.07 -61.73
C GLY A 15 55.62 1.66 -63.18
N LEU A 16 54.68 0.74 -63.36
CA LEU A 16 54.09 0.38 -64.66
C LEU A 16 52.69 1.02 -64.76
N THR A 17 52.42 1.77 -65.83
CA THR A 17 51.10 2.39 -66.05
C THR A 17 50.61 2.14 -67.47
N ILE A 18 49.41 1.56 -67.58
CA ILE A 18 48.70 1.30 -68.83
C ILE A 18 47.30 1.85 -68.65
N ALA A 19 47.02 3.00 -69.26
CA ALA A 19 45.84 3.78 -68.95
C ALA A 19 45.16 4.31 -70.22
N ASN A 20 43.83 4.36 -70.22
CA ASN A 20 43.00 5.00 -71.26
C ASN A 20 43.22 4.41 -72.66
N MET A 21 43.35 3.09 -72.75
CA MET A 21 43.56 2.37 -74.00
C MET A 21 42.36 1.46 -74.31
N SER A 22 41.20 2.05 -74.61
CA SER A 22 39.95 1.31 -74.87
C SER A 22 40.01 0.36 -76.07
N ALA A 23 40.92 0.59 -77.01
CA ALA A 23 41.15 -0.29 -78.17
C ALA A 23 42.18 -1.40 -77.91
N LEU A 24 42.86 -1.41 -76.76
CA LEU A 24 43.89 -2.40 -76.42
C LEU A 24 43.22 -3.70 -75.99
N SER A 25 43.17 -4.70 -76.87
CA SER A 25 42.53 -6.00 -76.61
C SER A 25 43.48 -7.01 -75.95
N THR A 26 44.79 -6.91 -76.22
CA THR A 26 45.79 -7.84 -75.67
C THR A 26 47.02 -7.11 -75.14
N MET A 27 47.61 -7.67 -74.09
CA MET A 27 48.87 -7.21 -73.50
C MET A 27 49.65 -8.43 -73.03
N ASP A 28 50.91 -8.55 -73.45
CA ASP A 28 51.83 -9.56 -72.93
C ASP A 28 52.84 -8.88 -71.98
N VAL A 29 52.73 -9.17 -70.69
CA VAL A 29 53.69 -8.79 -69.63
C VAL A 29 54.06 -10.04 -68.83
N SER A 30 54.05 -11.20 -69.48
CA SER A 30 54.13 -12.52 -68.83
C SER A 30 55.45 -12.73 -68.07
N ALA A 31 56.55 -12.09 -68.46
CA ALA A 31 57.83 -12.19 -67.75
C ALA A 31 57.97 -11.27 -66.54
N LEU A 32 57.03 -10.33 -66.30
CA LEU A 32 57.19 -9.33 -65.26
C LEU A 32 57.11 -9.97 -63.86
N GLN A 33 58.18 -9.83 -63.09
CA GLN A 33 58.34 -10.40 -61.75
C GLN A 33 58.19 -9.35 -60.64
N SER A 34 58.63 -8.11 -60.87
CA SER A 34 58.58 -7.07 -59.84
C SER A 34 58.51 -5.64 -60.39
N THR A 35 57.91 -4.74 -59.61
CA THR A 35 57.98 -3.29 -59.81
C THR A 35 58.49 -2.59 -58.55
N GLY A 36 59.35 -1.58 -58.66
CA GLY A 36 59.80 -0.77 -57.50
C GLY A 36 58.80 0.32 -57.09
N GLY A 37 57.93 0.73 -58.01
CA GLY A 37 56.75 1.57 -57.80
C GLY A 37 55.43 0.82 -58.03
N GLY A 38 54.35 1.56 -58.27
CA GLY A 38 53.00 0.99 -58.43
C GLY A 38 52.73 0.36 -59.79
N VAL A 39 51.67 -0.44 -59.87
CA VAL A 39 51.14 -1.00 -61.12
C VAL A 39 49.73 -0.46 -61.32
N ALA A 40 49.50 0.28 -62.40
CA ALA A 40 48.20 0.85 -62.73
C ALA A 40 47.74 0.38 -64.11
N ILE A 41 46.64 -0.38 -64.17
CA ILE A 41 45.99 -0.83 -65.40
C ILE A 41 44.57 -0.29 -65.38
N THR A 42 44.33 0.79 -66.13
CA THR A 42 43.08 1.56 -66.04
C THR A 42 42.43 1.82 -67.39
N SER A 43 41.10 1.72 -67.45
CA SER A 43 40.29 2.09 -68.62
C SER A 43 40.80 1.47 -69.93
N THR A 44 41.06 0.15 -69.93
CA THR A 44 41.55 -0.59 -71.10
C THR A 44 40.45 -1.43 -71.76
N GLY A 45 40.68 -1.82 -73.03
CA GLY A 45 39.83 -2.76 -73.77
C GLY A 45 40.20 -4.24 -73.59
N LEU A 46 41.06 -4.57 -72.61
CA LEU A 46 41.65 -5.90 -72.47
C LEU A 46 40.58 -6.95 -72.20
N SER A 47 40.71 -8.13 -72.81
CA SER A 47 39.86 -9.28 -72.48
C SER A 47 40.27 -9.98 -71.19
N ALA A 48 41.52 -9.79 -70.76
CA ALA A 48 42.08 -10.33 -69.52
C ALA A 48 43.20 -9.41 -68.99
N VAL A 49 43.32 -9.31 -67.67
CA VAL A 49 44.48 -8.68 -67.01
C VAL A 49 45.36 -9.81 -66.46
N ALA A 50 46.49 -10.07 -67.13
CA ALA A 50 47.38 -11.19 -66.78
C ALA A 50 48.78 -10.70 -66.40
N LEU A 51 49.15 -10.94 -65.13
CA LEU A 51 50.44 -10.67 -64.50
C LEU A 51 50.92 -11.97 -63.80
N PRO A 52 51.06 -13.09 -64.53
CA PRO A 52 51.17 -14.42 -63.95
C PRO A 52 52.42 -14.63 -63.09
N ASN A 53 53.51 -13.90 -63.36
CA ASN A 53 54.78 -14.02 -62.67
C ASN A 53 55.06 -12.85 -61.71
N LEU A 54 54.16 -11.86 -61.60
CA LEU A 54 54.39 -10.68 -60.76
C LEU A 54 54.31 -11.10 -59.30
N ALA A 55 55.46 -11.08 -58.63
CA ALA A 55 55.60 -11.46 -57.22
C ALA A 55 55.45 -10.26 -56.28
N THR A 56 55.99 -9.10 -56.65
CA THR A 56 56.00 -7.92 -55.78
C THR A 56 55.63 -6.62 -56.50
N VAL A 57 54.81 -5.80 -55.85
CA VAL A 57 54.58 -4.38 -56.19
C VAL A 57 55.22 -3.53 -55.09
N GLY A 58 56.13 -2.64 -55.48
CA GLY A 58 56.91 -1.82 -54.55
C GLY A 58 56.10 -0.70 -53.89
N SER A 59 56.71 0.47 -53.74
CA SER A 59 56.18 1.57 -52.90
C SER A 59 54.86 2.20 -53.38
N GLY A 60 54.41 1.90 -54.59
CA GLY A 60 53.15 2.42 -55.14
C GLY A 60 51.99 1.42 -55.02
N ALA A 61 50.80 1.86 -55.42
CA ALA A 61 49.59 1.03 -55.38
C ALA A 61 49.50 0.04 -56.57
N LEU A 62 48.86 -1.10 -56.36
CA LEU A 62 48.29 -1.93 -57.42
C LEU A 62 46.87 -1.44 -57.70
N THR A 63 46.65 -0.79 -58.85
CA THR A 63 45.37 -0.20 -59.24
C THR A 63 44.85 -0.85 -60.52
N LEU A 64 43.74 -1.58 -60.42
CA LEU A 64 43.02 -2.18 -61.54
C LEU A 64 41.64 -1.52 -61.64
N GLN A 65 41.45 -0.61 -62.58
CA GLN A 65 40.25 0.22 -62.62
C GLN A 65 39.60 0.31 -63.99
N GLY A 66 38.28 0.11 -64.06
CA GLY A 66 37.52 0.42 -65.28
C GLY A 66 37.84 -0.50 -66.47
N ASN A 67 38.32 -1.73 -66.23
CA ASN A 67 38.59 -2.70 -67.29
C ASN A 67 37.33 -3.53 -67.58
N GLY A 68 36.32 -2.87 -68.14
CA GLY A 68 34.97 -3.43 -68.31
C GLY A 68 34.87 -4.61 -69.29
N ASN A 69 35.90 -4.88 -70.10
CA ASN A 69 35.94 -6.03 -71.00
C ASN A 69 36.74 -7.21 -70.45
N ALA A 70 37.44 -7.02 -69.31
CA ALA A 70 38.36 -8.02 -68.80
C ALA A 70 37.59 -9.08 -68.00
N GLY A 71 37.38 -10.25 -68.61
CA GLY A 71 36.64 -11.36 -68.00
C GLY A 71 37.46 -12.14 -66.96
N SER A 72 38.79 -12.04 -66.99
CA SER A 72 39.68 -12.74 -66.06
C SER A 72 40.82 -11.87 -65.53
N LEU A 73 41.22 -12.19 -64.30
CA LEU A 73 42.37 -11.61 -63.59
C LEU A 73 43.35 -12.75 -63.26
N ASN A 74 44.62 -12.60 -63.63
CA ASN A 74 45.68 -13.51 -63.21
C ASN A 74 46.79 -12.73 -62.50
N VAL A 75 46.77 -12.81 -61.17
CA VAL A 75 47.81 -12.28 -60.26
C VAL A 75 48.26 -13.38 -59.29
N GLY A 76 48.25 -14.64 -59.74
CA GLY A 76 48.40 -15.82 -58.88
C GLY A 76 49.72 -15.88 -58.11
N SER A 77 50.79 -15.30 -58.66
CA SER A 77 52.11 -15.25 -58.03
C SER A 77 52.32 -14.06 -57.10
N LEU A 78 51.37 -13.12 -57.00
CA LEU A 78 51.53 -11.91 -56.20
C LEU A 78 51.61 -12.26 -54.72
N GLN A 79 52.75 -11.97 -54.11
CA GLN A 79 53.03 -12.23 -52.70
C GLN A 79 52.84 -10.98 -51.85
N SER A 80 53.30 -9.83 -52.33
CA SER A 80 53.21 -8.56 -51.58
C SER A 80 53.01 -7.33 -52.45
N ALA A 81 52.31 -6.35 -51.88
CA ALA A 81 52.20 -5.00 -52.40
C ALA A 81 52.53 -4.04 -51.25
N SER A 82 53.60 -3.25 -51.36
CA SER A 82 53.97 -2.31 -50.27
C SER A 82 53.02 -1.12 -50.18
N GLY A 83 52.32 -0.78 -51.26
CA GLY A 83 51.24 0.22 -51.27
C GLY A 83 49.84 -0.39 -51.13
N ALA A 84 48.82 0.39 -51.49
CA ALA A 84 47.43 -0.05 -51.51
C ALA A 84 47.13 -0.99 -52.69
N VAL A 85 46.13 -1.86 -52.54
CA VAL A 85 45.54 -2.66 -53.61
C VAL A 85 44.12 -2.15 -53.85
N SER A 86 43.82 -1.67 -55.07
CA SER A 86 42.50 -1.19 -55.46
C SER A 86 42.04 -1.86 -56.75
N ILE A 87 40.93 -2.60 -56.66
CA ILE A 87 40.25 -3.24 -57.79
C ILE A 87 38.85 -2.65 -57.90
N THR A 88 38.64 -1.76 -58.86
CA THR A 88 37.40 -0.98 -58.96
C THR A 88 36.78 -0.99 -60.35
N GLY A 89 35.52 -1.38 -60.47
CA GLY A 89 34.76 -1.23 -61.73
C GLY A 89 35.27 -2.12 -62.88
N ASN A 90 35.63 -3.37 -62.60
CA ASN A 90 36.05 -4.35 -63.61
C ASN A 90 34.98 -5.44 -63.82
N SER A 91 35.12 -6.21 -64.90
CA SER A 91 34.20 -7.32 -65.26
C SER A 91 34.79 -8.70 -65.00
N PHE A 92 35.72 -8.83 -64.05
CA PHE A 92 36.34 -10.11 -63.72
C PHE A 92 35.29 -11.09 -63.21
N GLY A 93 35.31 -12.34 -63.69
CA GLY A 93 34.42 -13.39 -63.17
C GLY A 93 34.77 -13.86 -61.76
N ALA A 94 36.05 -13.75 -61.37
CA ALA A 94 36.54 -14.02 -60.02
C ALA A 94 37.76 -13.14 -59.72
N ILE A 95 37.96 -12.79 -58.45
CA ILE A 95 39.14 -12.06 -57.96
C ILE A 95 39.86 -12.98 -56.98
N ALA A 96 41.06 -13.45 -57.34
CA ALA A 96 41.79 -14.44 -56.56
C ALA A 96 43.25 -14.03 -56.32
N PHE A 97 43.68 -14.14 -55.07
CA PHE A 97 45.02 -13.78 -54.58
C PHE A 97 45.65 -14.93 -53.78
N PRO A 98 45.89 -16.11 -54.38
CA PRO A 98 46.21 -17.34 -53.66
C PRO A 98 47.55 -17.33 -52.92
N SER A 99 48.51 -16.48 -53.31
CA SER A 99 49.83 -16.35 -52.66
C SER A 99 50.03 -15.04 -51.90
N PHE A 100 49.01 -14.18 -51.85
CA PHE A 100 49.14 -12.83 -51.34
C PHE A 100 49.09 -12.80 -49.81
N SER A 101 50.16 -12.34 -49.18
CA SER A 101 50.31 -12.35 -47.72
C SER A 101 50.49 -10.96 -47.10
N SER A 102 50.79 -9.91 -47.88
CA SER A 102 51.02 -8.58 -47.34
C SER A 102 50.56 -7.45 -48.25
N CYS A 103 49.70 -6.58 -47.71
CA CYS A 103 49.27 -5.31 -48.28
C CYS A 103 49.69 -4.17 -47.33
N GLY A 104 50.69 -3.38 -47.72
CA GLY A 104 51.21 -2.27 -46.89
C GLY A 104 50.30 -1.04 -46.84
N GLY A 105 49.27 -0.98 -47.69
CA GLY A 105 48.23 0.05 -47.67
C GLY A 105 46.82 -0.51 -47.47
N ALA A 106 45.82 0.20 -47.97
CA ALA A 106 44.43 -0.26 -47.97
C ALA A 106 44.18 -1.33 -49.04
N PHE A 107 43.31 -2.30 -48.75
CA PHE A 107 42.81 -3.30 -49.68
C PHE A 107 41.36 -2.97 -50.04
N MET A 108 41.09 -2.60 -51.29
CA MET A 108 39.78 -2.12 -51.74
C MET A 108 39.30 -2.91 -52.97
N VAL A 109 38.12 -3.51 -52.87
CA VAL A 109 37.44 -4.18 -53.98
C VAL A 109 36.04 -3.61 -54.11
N SER A 110 35.77 -2.83 -55.16
CA SER A 110 34.46 -2.21 -55.33
C SER A 110 33.91 -2.19 -56.75
N LYS A 111 32.58 -2.24 -56.89
CA LYS A 111 31.89 -2.12 -58.20
C LYS A 111 32.32 -3.19 -59.23
N ASN A 112 32.79 -4.36 -58.80
CA ASN A 112 33.13 -5.48 -59.68
C ASN A 112 31.91 -6.42 -59.81
N ASN A 113 30.85 -5.92 -60.43
CA ASN A 113 29.52 -6.55 -60.41
C ASN A 113 29.40 -7.90 -61.14
N GLN A 114 30.46 -8.38 -61.79
CA GLN A 114 30.52 -9.69 -62.44
C GLN A 114 31.34 -10.72 -61.63
N ALA A 115 32.05 -10.28 -60.58
CA ALA A 115 32.87 -11.16 -59.78
C ALA A 115 31.96 -12.04 -58.92
N GLY A 116 31.97 -13.35 -59.14
CA GLY A 116 31.20 -14.32 -58.35
C GLY A 116 31.87 -14.64 -57.01
N SER A 117 33.20 -14.53 -56.92
CA SER A 117 33.96 -14.86 -55.72
C SER A 117 35.18 -13.95 -55.53
N LEU A 118 35.51 -13.69 -54.26
CA LEU A 118 36.75 -13.05 -53.82
C LEU A 118 37.51 -14.02 -52.90
N THR A 119 38.69 -14.47 -53.32
CA THR A 119 39.49 -15.45 -52.55
C THR A 119 40.94 -15.01 -52.35
N GLY A 120 41.52 -15.36 -51.21
CA GLY A 120 42.90 -15.02 -50.84
C GLY A 120 43.68 -16.19 -50.25
N GLY A 121 45.00 -16.10 -50.26
CA GLY A 121 45.89 -17.02 -49.55
C GLY A 121 45.78 -16.89 -48.02
N PRO A 122 46.21 -17.89 -47.25
CA PRO A 122 46.26 -17.81 -45.79
C PRO A 122 47.32 -16.80 -45.34
N GLY A 123 47.06 -16.11 -44.22
CA GLY A 123 48.07 -15.23 -43.62
C GLY A 123 48.12 -13.80 -44.15
N LEU A 124 47.08 -13.30 -44.83
CA LEU A 124 47.06 -11.94 -45.38
C LEU A 124 47.04 -10.88 -44.27
N GLN A 125 48.04 -10.00 -44.26
CA GLN A 125 48.10 -8.82 -43.39
C GLN A 125 47.85 -7.55 -44.21
N VAL A 126 46.89 -6.73 -43.78
CA VAL A 126 46.56 -5.44 -44.39
C VAL A 126 46.92 -4.34 -43.41
N SER A 127 47.92 -3.50 -43.71
CA SER A 127 48.32 -2.42 -42.80
C SER A 127 47.32 -1.25 -42.78
N GLY A 128 46.51 -1.08 -43.83
CA GLY A 128 45.44 -0.08 -43.91
C GLY A 128 44.05 -0.65 -43.64
N ALA A 129 43.03 0.00 -44.21
CA ALA A 129 41.64 -0.49 -44.18
C ALA A 129 41.41 -1.60 -45.22
N CYS A 130 40.48 -2.51 -44.95
CA CYS A 130 40.02 -3.55 -45.87
C CYS A 130 38.54 -3.31 -46.20
N SER A 131 38.22 -3.07 -47.46
CA SER A 131 36.87 -2.66 -47.90
C SER A 131 36.43 -3.44 -49.14
N VAL A 132 35.31 -4.16 -49.04
CA VAL A 132 34.68 -4.92 -50.12
C VAL A 132 33.25 -4.44 -50.29
N THR A 133 33.04 -3.51 -51.24
CA THR A 133 31.80 -2.74 -51.31
C THR A 133 31.16 -2.68 -52.68
N SER A 134 29.82 -2.73 -52.73
CA SER A 134 29.04 -2.58 -53.96
C SER A 134 29.44 -3.57 -55.07
N ASN A 135 29.74 -4.84 -54.74
CA ASN A 135 30.05 -5.89 -55.73
C ASN A 135 28.82 -6.80 -55.89
N ASN A 136 27.84 -6.36 -56.69
CA ASN A 136 26.52 -7.00 -56.77
C ASN A 136 26.53 -8.43 -57.34
N GLY A 137 27.63 -8.87 -57.96
CA GLY A 137 27.82 -10.24 -58.45
C GLY A 137 28.38 -11.20 -57.40
N LEU A 138 28.94 -10.65 -56.32
CA LEU A 138 29.78 -11.38 -55.38
C LEU A 138 28.91 -12.28 -54.50
N ALA A 139 29.08 -13.59 -54.66
CA ALA A 139 28.35 -14.60 -53.91
C ALA A 139 29.14 -15.08 -52.69
N THR A 140 30.47 -15.15 -52.80
CA THR A 140 31.36 -15.63 -51.74
C THR A 140 32.58 -14.74 -51.53
N ILE A 141 32.95 -14.57 -50.27
CA ILE A 141 34.24 -13.99 -49.84
C ILE A 141 34.91 -15.01 -48.93
N ASP A 142 36.11 -15.47 -49.29
CA ASP A 142 36.94 -16.32 -48.44
C ASP A 142 38.38 -15.81 -48.47
N MET A 143 38.69 -14.93 -47.54
CA MET A 143 39.98 -14.27 -47.45
C MET A 143 40.70 -14.73 -46.19
N GLY A 144 41.92 -15.22 -46.32
CA GLY A 144 42.79 -15.60 -45.20
C GLY A 144 43.39 -14.39 -44.47
N VAL A 145 42.61 -13.32 -44.26
CA VAL A 145 43.06 -12.11 -43.55
C VAL A 145 43.30 -12.43 -42.08
N VAL A 146 44.48 -12.07 -41.60
CA VAL A 146 44.90 -12.21 -40.19
C VAL A 146 44.80 -10.89 -39.45
N SER A 147 45.17 -9.77 -40.08
CA SER A 147 45.09 -8.46 -39.44
C SER A 147 44.73 -7.35 -40.42
N VAL A 148 43.95 -6.39 -39.93
CA VAL A 148 43.62 -5.15 -40.62
C VAL A 148 44.03 -4.00 -39.71
N GLY A 149 44.98 -3.17 -40.15
CA GLY A 149 45.46 -2.03 -39.34
C GLY A 149 44.43 -0.90 -39.22
N GLY A 150 43.50 -0.79 -40.17
CA GLY A 150 42.36 0.13 -40.16
C GLY A 150 41.03 -0.57 -39.89
N SER A 151 39.95 -0.05 -40.49
CA SER A 151 38.61 -0.66 -40.43
C SER A 151 38.43 -1.77 -41.46
N LEU A 152 37.56 -2.71 -41.14
CA LEU A 152 37.08 -3.76 -42.04
C LEU A 152 35.62 -3.45 -42.44
N GLU A 153 35.34 -3.37 -43.74
CA GLU A 153 34.00 -3.07 -44.26
C GLU A 153 33.61 -4.04 -45.38
N VAL A 154 32.46 -4.69 -45.23
CA VAL A 154 31.81 -5.51 -46.26
C VAL A 154 30.37 -5.03 -46.41
N SER A 155 30.11 -4.23 -47.45
CA SER A 155 28.81 -3.58 -47.63
C SER A 155 28.27 -3.59 -49.06
N ASP A 156 26.95 -3.53 -49.21
CA ASP A 156 26.26 -3.45 -50.50
C ASP A 156 26.60 -4.61 -51.47
N ASN A 157 26.89 -5.82 -50.98
CA ASN A 157 27.14 -6.98 -51.85
C ASN A 157 25.85 -7.80 -51.98
N LYS A 158 24.98 -7.40 -52.91
CA LYS A 158 23.60 -7.90 -53.04
C LYS A 158 23.43 -9.41 -53.22
N LYS A 159 24.43 -10.12 -53.72
CA LYS A 159 24.39 -11.59 -53.89
C LYS A 159 25.18 -12.36 -52.84
N LEU A 160 25.82 -11.65 -51.90
CA LEU A 160 26.72 -12.26 -50.94
C LEU A 160 25.92 -13.10 -49.95
N HIS A 161 26.18 -14.41 -49.97
CA HIS A 161 25.54 -15.36 -49.07
C HIS A 161 26.57 -16.13 -48.21
N ALA A 162 27.86 -15.99 -48.47
CA ALA A 162 28.92 -16.58 -47.65
C ALA A 162 30.12 -15.63 -47.50
N LEU A 163 30.50 -15.36 -46.25
CA LEU A 163 31.64 -14.55 -45.88
C LEU A 163 32.48 -15.34 -44.86
N SER A 164 33.74 -15.57 -45.19
CA SER A 164 34.72 -16.28 -44.34
C SER A 164 35.96 -15.43 -44.10
N MET A 165 36.26 -15.22 -42.81
CA MET A 165 37.46 -14.55 -42.32
C MET A 165 38.00 -15.27 -41.07
N ALA A 166 38.13 -16.60 -41.17
CA ALA A 166 38.37 -17.48 -40.03
C ALA A 166 39.70 -17.24 -39.30
N GLN A 167 40.70 -16.66 -39.97
CA GLN A 167 42.03 -16.40 -39.42
C GLN A 167 42.21 -14.98 -38.85
N LEU A 168 41.16 -14.15 -38.88
CA LEU A 168 41.26 -12.77 -38.40
C LEU A 168 41.61 -12.78 -36.92
N ASP A 169 42.65 -12.06 -36.52
CA ASP A 169 43.12 -11.92 -35.13
C ASP A 169 42.91 -10.48 -34.62
N SER A 170 42.99 -9.47 -35.51
CA SER A 170 42.84 -8.07 -35.11
C SER A 170 42.33 -7.15 -36.22
N VAL A 171 41.53 -6.16 -35.82
CA VAL A 171 41.12 -5.01 -36.63
C VAL A 171 41.41 -3.75 -35.82
N GLY A 172 42.26 -2.86 -36.32
CA GLY A 172 42.64 -1.64 -35.61
C GLY A 172 41.49 -0.63 -35.47
N GLY A 173 40.53 -0.66 -36.39
CA GLY A 173 39.30 0.14 -36.36
C GLY A 173 38.04 -0.68 -36.07
N SER A 174 36.93 -0.27 -36.69
CA SER A 174 35.64 -0.97 -36.59
C SER A 174 35.52 -2.06 -37.66
N ALA A 175 34.70 -3.07 -37.40
CA ALA A 175 34.34 -4.12 -38.35
C ALA A 175 32.85 -4.03 -38.68
N SER A 176 32.50 -3.83 -39.95
CA SER A 176 31.13 -3.60 -40.39
C SER A 176 30.76 -4.54 -41.54
N VAL A 177 29.68 -5.30 -41.37
CA VAL A 177 29.08 -6.19 -42.36
C VAL A 177 27.61 -5.81 -42.51
N VAL A 178 27.32 -5.02 -43.54
CA VAL A 178 26.04 -4.29 -43.66
C VAL A 178 25.44 -4.40 -45.06
N ASP A 179 24.12 -4.52 -45.19
CA ASP A 179 23.40 -4.48 -46.48
C ASP A 179 23.91 -5.52 -47.51
N ASN A 180 23.98 -6.80 -47.10
CA ASN A 180 24.41 -7.90 -47.98
C ASN A 180 23.27 -8.91 -48.21
N GLY A 181 23.23 -9.48 -49.43
CA GLY A 181 22.34 -10.61 -49.76
C GLY A 181 20.94 -10.29 -50.31
N GLU A 182 20.59 -9.04 -50.59
CA GLU A 182 19.23 -8.63 -51.02
C GLU A 182 18.63 -9.37 -52.25
N ASP A 183 19.42 -9.87 -53.21
CA ASP A 183 18.93 -10.27 -54.56
C ASP A 183 19.20 -11.74 -54.97
N CYS A 184 19.54 -12.66 -54.04
CA CYS A 184 20.06 -13.98 -54.45
C CYS A 184 19.00 -15.06 -54.81
N GLY A 185 17.72 -14.90 -54.45
CA GLY A 185 16.61 -15.75 -54.92
C GLY A 185 16.70 -17.27 -54.65
N CYS A 186 17.65 -17.73 -53.83
CA CYS A 186 17.85 -19.13 -53.50
C CYS A 186 17.13 -19.49 -52.20
N SER A 187 16.26 -20.51 -52.25
CA SER A 187 15.51 -21.05 -51.11
C SER A 187 16.25 -22.16 -50.35
N ASP A 188 17.39 -22.62 -50.85
CA ASP A 188 18.22 -23.68 -50.25
C ASP A 188 19.57 -23.09 -49.82
N LEU A 189 19.69 -22.78 -48.53
CA LEU A 189 20.89 -22.25 -47.90
C LEU A 189 21.49 -23.31 -46.96
N GLN A 190 22.61 -23.90 -47.35
CA GLN A 190 23.46 -24.73 -46.49
C GLN A 190 24.78 -23.98 -46.27
N LEU A 191 24.96 -23.42 -45.07
CA LEU A 191 26.20 -22.80 -44.61
C LEU A 191 27.08 -23.84 -43.90
N GLY A 192 28.21 -24.17 -44.51
CA GLY A 192 29.31 -24.95 -43.91
C GLY A 192 30.44 -25.06 -44.94
N ALA A 193 31.69 -24.68 -44.68
CA ALA A 193 32.35 -24.15 -43.48
C ALA A 193 32.52 -22.61 -43.51
N GLY A 194 31.49 -21.91 -44.00
CA GLY A 194 31.44 -20.45 -44.15
C GLY A 194 31.12 -19.75 -42.84
N VAL A 195 32.14 -19.62 -42.02
CA VAL A 195 32.15 -18.88 -40.75
C VAL A 195 32.36 -17.39 -41.09
N VAL A 196 31.33 -16.54 -41.02
CA VAL A 196 31.62 -15.23 -40.42
C VAL A 196 32.04 -15.63 -39.02
N GLY A 197 33.24 -15.29 -38.62
CA GLY A 197 33.79 -15.78 -37.36
C GLY A 197 35.28 -15.84 -37.47
N VAL A 198 35.84 -14.76 -36.99
CA VAL A 198 37.06 -14.82 -36.22
C VAL A 198 36.99 -16.02 -35.28
N GLN A 199 37.84 -17.04 -35.46
CA GLN A 199 38.00 -18.07 -34.43
C GLN A 199 39.25 -17.72 -33.62
N GLY A 200 39.07 -17.22 -32.40
CA GLY A 200 40.21 -16.86 -31.55
C GLY A 200 40.06 -15.67 -30.61
N GLY A 201 38.88 -15.03 -30.53
CA GLY A 201 38.71 -13.84 -29.69
C GLY A 201 39.54 -12.66 -30.20
N ALA A 202 39.27 -12.19 -31.41
CA ALA A 202 40.00 -11.08 -32.00
C ALA A 202 39.81 -9.78 -31.23
N SER A 203 40.81 -8.92 -31.36
CA SER A 203 40.77 -7.56 -30.84
C SER A 203 40.28 -6.61 -31.93
N PHE A 204 39.18 -5.91 -31.66
CA PHE A 204 38.65 -4.84 -32.50
C PHE A 204 38.90 -3.51 -31.79
N GLY A 205 39.56 -2.56 -32.43
CA GLY A 205 39.79 -1.23 -31.86
C GLY A 205 38.52 -0.36 -31.80
N GLY A 206 37.51 -0.69 -32.62
CA GLY A 206 36.22 -0.01 -32.68
C GLY A 206 35.02 -0.93 -32.48
N ALA A 207 33.88 -0.56 -33.07
CA ALA A 207 32.62 -1.30 -32.98
C ALA A 207 32.58 -2.48 -33.96
N VAL A 208 31.71 -3.45 -33.68
CA VAL A 208 31.41 -4.58 -34.57
C VAL A 208 29.93 -4.55 -34.94
N ASP A 209 29.63 -4.23 -36.20
CA ASP A 209 28.27 -4.08 -36.70
C ASP A 209 27.95 -5.17 -37.73
N VAL A 210 26.87 -5.93 -37.48
CA VAL A 210 26.30 -6.93 -38.40
C VAL A 210 24.84 -6.59 -38.61
N MET A 211 24.55 -5.82 -39.67
CA MET A 211 23.24 -5.22 -39.87
C MET A 211 22.66 -5.50 -41.25
N SER A 212 21.34 -5.67 -41.36
CA SER A 212 20.64 -5.75 -42.64
C SER A 212 21.21 -6.82 -43.60
N ASN A 213 21.65 -7.96 -43.08
CA ASN A 213 22.12 -9.06 -43.92
C ASN A 213 20.97 -10.05 -44.14
N GLU A 214 20.33 -9.94 -45.30
CA GLU A 214 19.08 -10.66 -45.57
C GLU A 214 19.28 -12.17 -45.73
N GLN A 215 20.49 -12.67 -45.98
CA GLN A 215 20.69 -14.09 -46.33
C GLN A 215 21.53 -14.89 -45.32
N PHE A 216 21.99 -14.27 -44.23
CA PHE A 216 22.81 -14.99 -43.26
C PHE A 216 21.91 -15.77 -42.29
N SER A 217 21.98 -17.10 -42.34
CA SER A 217 21.20 -17.97 -41.44
C SER A 217 21.90 -18.25 -40.10
N GLU A 218 23.22 -18.10 -40.03
CA GLU A 218 24.00 -18.28 -38.81
C GLU A 218 25.04 -17.15 -38.71
N LEU A 219 25.24 -16.64 -37.50
CA LEU A 219 26.36 -15.75 -37.18
C LEU A 219 27.27 -16.43 -36.17
N ARG A 220 28.57 -16.51 -36.47
CA ARG A 220 29.58 -16.82 -35.46
C ARG A 220 30.48 -15.60 -35.32
N LEU A 221 30.80 -15.19 -34.11
CA LEU A 221 31.61 -14.00 -33.92
C LEU A 221 32.55 -14.20 -32.74
N GLY A 222 33.82 -14.40 -33.04
CA GLY A 222 34.88 -14.45 -32.03
C GLY A 222 35.34 -13.05 -31.63
N VAL A 223 34.52 -12.29 -30.91
CA VAL A 223 34.98 -11.02 -30.32
C VAL A 223 35.78 -11.38 -29.08
N GLY A 224 37.06 -11.03 -29.02
CA GLY A 224 37.84 -11.08 -27.79
C GLY A 224 37.61 -9.81 -27.01
N THR A 225 38.16 -8.72 -27.52
CA THR A 225 37.96 -7.38 -26.96
C THR A 225 37.45 -6.47 -28.06
N SER A 226 36.42 -5.68 -27.82
CA SER A 226 36.02 -4.60 -28.71
C SER A 226 36.16 -3.25 -27.99
N GLY A 227 36.79 -2.28 -28.64
CA GLY A 227 36.89 -0.91 -28.14
C GLY A 227 35.57 -0.14 -28.23
N GLY A 228 34.64 -0.59 -29.08
CA GLY A 228 33.28 -0.08 -29.21
C GLY A 228 32.21 -1.12 -28.85
N GLY A 229 30.98 -0.89 -29.33
CA GLY A 229 29.85 -1.81 -29.15
C GLY A 229 29.83 -2.98 -30.15
N VAL A 230 28.97 -3.95 -29.90
CA VAL A 230 28.65 -5.06 -30.80
C VAL A 230 27.16 -4.98 -31.13
N ASN A 231 26.81 -4.73 -32.39
CA ASN A 231 25.43 -4.55 -32.84
C ASN A 231 25.07 -5.60 -33.92
N ILE A 232 24.08 -6.42 -33.63
CA ILE A 232 23.52 -7.44 -34.51
C ILE A 232 22.05 -7.10 -34.72
N SER A 233 21.71 -6.51 -35.88
CA SER A 233 20.34 -6.07 -36.09
C SER A 233 19.81 -6.22 -37.51
N VAL A 234 18.49 -6.39 -37.63
CA VAL A 234 17.79 -6.43 -38.93
C VAL A 234 18.30 -7.57 -39.84
N ASN A 235 18.77 -8.68 -39.27
CA ASN A 235 19.19 -9.86 -40.04
C ASN A 235 17.99 -10.81 -40.19
N LEU A 236 17.21 -10.62 -41.25
CA LEU A 236 15.85 -11.17 -41.37
C LEU A 236 15.78 -12.70 -41.44
N ASN A 237 16.84 -13.39 -41.84
CA ASN A 237 16.83 -14.84 -42.08
C ASN A 237 17.77 -15.64 -41.16
N MET A 238 18.14 -15.13 -39.96
CA MET A 238 19.11 -15.74 -39.03
C MET A 238 18.59 -17.01 -38.28
N ALA A 239 18.00 -17.97 -38.98
CA ALA A 239 17.30 -19.14 -38.41
C ALA A 239 18.12 -20.08 -37.50
N GLN A 240 19.43 -20.19 -37.73
CA GLN A 240 20.31 -21.07 -36.93
C GLN A 240 20.85 -20.37 -35.67
N GLY A 241 20.64 -19.06 -35.55
CA GLY A 241 21.03 -18.27 -34.39
C GLY A 241 22.37 -17.55 -34.53
N ALA A 242 22.82 -16.97 -33.41
CA ALA A 242 24.11 -16.31 -33.31
C ALA A 242 24.93 -16.85 -32.13
N SER A 243 26.21 -17.08 -32.38
CA SER A 243 27.18 -17.47 -31.36
C SER A 243 28.29 -16.43 -31.26
N LEU A 244 28.35 -15.75 -30.11
CA LEU A 244 29.41 -14.81 -29.75
C LEU A 244 30.39 -15.55 -28.84
N THR A 245 31.59 -15.89 -29.32
CA THR A 245 32.52 -16.76 -28.59
C THR A 245 33.78 -16.01 -28.15
N GLY A 246 34.26 -16.29 -26.94
CA GLY A 246 35.54 -15.76 -26.47
C GLY A 246 35.51 -14.30 -26.05
N VAL A 247 34.33 -13.73 -25.81
CA VAL A 247 34.15 -12.33 -25.39
C VAL A 247 34.83 -12.11 -24.04
N LYS A 248 35.76 -11.15 -23.98
CA LYS A 248 36.50 -10.71 -22.80
C LYS A 248 36.06 -9.32 -22.34
N SER A 249 35.72 -8.45 -23.28
CA SER A 249 35.14 -7.13 -22.99
C SER A 249 34.46 -6.54 -24.22
N VAL A 250 33.37 -5.81 -23.99
CA VAL A 250 32.74 -4.94 -24.97
C VAL A 250 32.83 -3.50 -24.44
N GLY A 251 33.60 -2.65 -25.11
CA GLY A 251 33.84 -1.26 -24.70
C GLY A 251 32.64 -0.33 -24.89
N GLY A 252 31.57 -0.81 -25.52
CA GLY A 252 30.29 -0.12 -25.70
C GLY A 252 29.09 -1.06 -25.50
N PRO A 253 27.94 -0.78 -26.13
CA PRO A 253 26.73 -1.61 -25.97
C PRO A 253 26.84 -2.94 -26.72
N LEU A 254 26.25 -4.01 -26.17
CA LEU A 254 25.92 -5.26 -26.85
C LEU A 254 24.43 -5.23 -27.21
N SER A 255 24.13 -5.32 -28.51
CA SER A 255 22.80 -5.02 -29.04
C SER A 255 22.39 -6.08 -30.05
N VAL A 256 21.34 -6.85 -29.74
CA VAL A 256 20.70 -7.86 -30.61
C VAL A 256 19.25 -7.45 -30.86
N LEU A 257 18.99 -6.78 -31.98
CA LEU A 257 17.71 -6.14 -32.23
C LEU A 257 17.07 -6.56 -33.54
N ARG A 258 15.76 -6.82 -33.54
CA ARG A 258 14.97 -6.93 -34.78
C ARG A 258 15.49 -8.02 -35.72
N ASN A 259 15.83 -9.18 -35.18
CA ASN A 259 16.18 -10.38 -35.95
C ASN A 259 15.02 -11.39 -35.86
N PRO A 260 13.93 -11.21 -36.64
CA PRO A 260 12.66 -11.90 -36.40
C PRO A 260 12.74 -13.42 -36.57
N GLN A 261 13.66 -13.92 -37.42
CA GLN A 261 13.89 -15.36 -37.58
C GLN A 261 15.05 -15.89 -36.75
N MET A 262 15.61 -15.12 -35.81
CA MET A 262 16.80 -15.55 -35.07
C MET A 262 16.57 -16.88 -34.35
N GLY A 263 17.48 -17.84 -34.55
CA GLY A 263 17.57 -19.05 -33.73
C GLY A 263 18.11 -18.76 -32.32
N PRO A 264 18.66 -19.75 -31.62
CA PRO A 264 19.27 -19.54 -30.29
C PRO A 264 20.38 -18.48 -30.31
N LEU A 265 20.41 -17.61 -29.29
CA LEU A 265 21.54 -16.74 -29.01
C LEU A 265 22.41 -17.37 -27.91
N SER A 266 23.70 -17.55 -28.20
CA SER A 266 24.69 -18.00 -27.23
C SER A 266 25.88 -17.03 -27.20
N VAL A 267 26.17 -16.48 -26.03
CA VAL A 267 27.37 -15.69 -25.74
C VAL A 267 28.22 -16.50 -24.79
N THR A 268 29.34 -17.04 -25.30
CA THR A 268 30.28 -17.85 -24.51
C THR A 268 31.51 -17.02 -24.17
N LEU A 269 31.85 -17.01 -22.90
CA LEU A 269 33.00 -16.30 -22.36
C LEU A 269 34.14 -17.29 -22.06
N PRO A 270 35.42 -16.90 -22.22
CA PRO A 270 36.53 -17.70 -21.71
C PRO A 270 36.41 -17.80 -20.19
N GLY A 271 36.67 -18.96 -19.60
CA GLY A 271 36.57 -19.21 -18.14
C GLY A 271 37.59 -18.48 -17.25
N VAL A 272 37.89 -17.22 -17.56
CA VAL A 272 38.78 -16.28 -16.84
C VAL A 272 37.98 -14.99 -16.67
N SER A 273 38.07 -14.31 -15.51
CA SER A 273 37.24 -13.11 -15.22
C SER A 273 37.26 -12.09 -16.36
N VAL A 274 36.09 -11.85 -16.94
CA VAL A 274 35.81 -10.94 -18.07
C VAL A 274 35.52 -9.55 -17.49
N ASP A 275 35.96 -8.48 -18.16
CA ASP A 275 35.79 -7.09 -17.69
C ASP A 275 34.34 -6.55 -17.87
N GLY A 276 33.40 -7.39 -18.36
CA GLY A 276 31.99 -7.02 -18.55
C GLY A 276 31.67 -6.30 -19.87
N ILE A 277 30.45 -5.76 -19.95
CA ILE A 277 29.97 -4.89 -21.02
C ILE A 277 29.95 -3.46 -20.47
N ALA A 278 30.74 -2.55 -21.05
CA ALA A 278 30.87 -1.17 -20.57
C ALA A 278 29.69 -0.26 -20.95
N GLY A 279 28.78 -0.74 -21.81
CA GLY A 279 27.53 -0.06 -22.19
C GLY A 279 26.29 -0.90 -21.88
N ASP A 280 25.23 -0.70 -22.67
CA ASP A 280 23.96 -1.41 -22.52
C ASP A 280 24.00 -2.83 -23.11
N CYS A 281 23.18 -3.73 -22.58
CA CYS A 281 22.92 -5.07 -23.11
C CYS A 281 21.46 -5.18 -23.52
N HIS A 282 21.18 -5.16 -24.83
CA HIS A 282 19.84 -5.16 -25.40
C HIS A 282 19.57 -6.41 -26.23
N VAL A 283 18.47 -7.11 -25.92
CA VAL A 283 17.94 -8.23 -26.71
C VAL A 283 16.46 -7.96 -26.99
N LEU A 284 16.17 -7.33 -28.14
CA LEU A 284 14.87 -6.73 -28.45
C LEU A 284 14.30 -7.25 -29.77
N GLU A 285 13.01 -7.54 -29.82
CA GLU A 285 12.29 -7.84 -31.09
C GLU A 285 12.91 -9.02 -31.89
N ASN A 286 13.30 -10.12 -31.22
CA ASN A 286 13.81 -11.34 -31.88
C ASN A 286 12.77 -12.47 -31.79
N ASP A 287 11.70 -12.33 -32.57
CA ASP A 287 10.45 -13.12 -32.45
C ASP A 287 10.63 -14.64 -32.41
N ALA A 288 11.55 -15.21 -33.20
CA ALA A 288 11.78 -16.65 -33.29
C ALA A 288 12.82 -17.20 -32.30
N MET A 289 13.51 -16.35 -31.52
CA MET A 289 14.63 -16.76 -30.66
C MET A 289 14.11 -17.60 -29.47
N PRO A 290 14.45 -18.90 -29.37
CA PRO A 290 13.91 -19.77 -28.33
C PRO A 290 14.63 -19.63 -26.98
N SER A 291 15.89 -19.20 -26.99
CA SER A 291 16.76 -19.07 -25.82
C SER A 291 17.81 -17.99 -26.03
N ALA A 292 18.13 -17.26 -24.96
CA ALA A 292 19.28 -16.36 -24.89
C ALA A 292 20.14 -16.75 -23.69
N ASP A 293 21.36 -17.23 -23.97
CA ASP A 293 22.32 -17.68 -22.98
C ASP A 293 23.58 -16.81 -23.03
N PHE A 294 23.88 -16.11 -21.94
CA PHE A 294 25.05 -15.24 -21.82
C PHE A 294 26.26 -15.89 -21.12
N GLY A 295 26.19 -17.20 -20.86
CA GLY A 295 27.27 -17.98 -20.27
C GLY A 295 27.58 -17.60 -18.81
N ASP A 296 28.68 -18.17 -18.30
CA ASP A 296 28.98 -18.25 -16.86
C ASP A 296 30.01 -17.21 -16.32
N ALA A 297 30.44 -16.23 -17.13
CA ALA A 297 31.55 -15.34 -16.74
C ALA A 297 31.29 -13.83 -16.92
N LEU A 298 30.04 -13.40 -17.15
CA LEU A 298 29.74 -11.99 -17.41
C LEU A 298 29.74 -11.19 -16.11
N PHE A 299 30.86 -10.58 -15.71
CA PHE A 299 30.96 -9.91 -14.41
C PHE A 299 29.94 -8.77 -14.21
N GLY A 300 29.71 -7.94 -15.23
CA GLY A 300 28.81 -6.78 -15.12
C GLY A 300 28.37 -6.19 -16.45
N VAL A 301 27.28 -5.42 -16.39
CA VAL A 301 26.81 -4.52 -17.44
C VAL A 301 26.80 -3.12 -16.86
N ASP A 302 27.69 -2.23 -17.30
CA ASP A 302 27.79 -0.87 -16.74
C ASP A 302 26.56 -0.01 -17.10
N GLY A 303 25.87 -0.34 -18.20
CA GLY A 303 24.64 0.32 -18.66
C GLY A 303 23.33 -0.37 -18.22
N GLU A 304 22.34 -0.35 -19.10
CA GLU A 304 21.04 -1.02 -18.95
C GLU A 304 21.07 -2.47 -19.48
N LEU A 305 20.41 -3.41 -18.81
CA LEU A 305 20.04 -4.71 -19.37
C LEU A 305 18.57 -4.68 -19.77
N ARG A 306 18.26 -4.89 -21.06
CA ARG A 306 16.88 -4.94 -21.56
C ARG A 306 16.63 -6.15 -22.44
N VAL A 307 15.71 -7.01 -22.05
CA VAL A 307 15.25 -8.19 -22.80
C VAL A 307 13.75 -8.07 -23.02
N MET A 308 13.36 -7.68 -24.24
CA MET A 308 11.97 -7.34 -24.54
C MET A 308 11.47 -7.82 -25.89
N GLU A 309 10.18 -8.11 -25.96
CA GLU A 309 9.48 -8.44 -27.21
C GLU A 309 10.12 -9.61 -27.97
N ASN A 310 10.63 -10.62 -27.25
CA ASN A 310 11.13 -11.86 -27.85
C ASN A 310 10.07 -12.96 -27.73
N LEU A 311 9.18 -13.04 -28.71
CA LEU A 311 7.93 -13.81 -28.62
C LEU A 311 8.11 -15.31 -28.38
N ALA A 312 9.15 -15.93 -28.93
CA ALA A 312 9.46 -17.35 -28.75
C ALA A 312 10.43 -17.64 -27.59
N LEU A 313 10.94 -16.62 -26.89
CA LEU A 313 11.95 -16.80 -25.85
C LEU A 313 11.37 -17.59 -24.68
N THR A 314 11.88 -18.80 -24.46
CA THR A 314 11.45 -19.69 -23.37
C THR A 314 12.39 -19.66 -22.17
N GLN A 315 13.66 -19.34 -22.39
CA GLN A 315 14.71 -19.34 -21.36
C GLN A 315 15.64 -18.15 -21.54
N LEU A 316 15.89 -17.43 -20.44
CA LEU A 316 16.92 -16.41 -20.31
C LEU A 316 17.91 -16.84 -19.22
N SER A 317 19.19 -16.94 -19.56
CA SER A 317 20.25 -17.29 -18.62
C SER A 317 21.41 -16.31 -18.72
N MET A 318 21.83 -15.76 -17.57
CA MET A 318 22.99 -14.87 -17.47
C MET A 318 23.56 -14.91 -16.04
N THR A 319 24.87 -15.07 -15.91
CA THR A 319 25.59 -14.95 -14.63
C THR A 319 26.19 -13.54 -14.52
N VAL A 320 25.35 -12.55 -14.22
CA VAL A 320 25.77 -11.15 -14.07
C VAL A 320 25.79 -10.78 -12.58
N GLU A 321 26.87 -10.16 -12.08
CA GLU A 321 26.93 -9.72 -10.68
C GLU A 321 26.30 -8.34 -10.48
N SER A 322 26.49 -7.42 -11.43
CA SER A 322 26.00 -6.04 -11.32
C SER A 322 25.52 -5.45 -12.64
N ILE A 323 24.47 -4.62 -12.55
CA ILE A 323 23.94 -3.82 -13.66
C ILE A 323 23.97 -2.36 -13.21
N GLY A 324 24.63 -1.49 -13.96
CA GLY A 324 24.87 -0.09 -13.56
C GLY A 324 23.63 0.80 -13.65
N SER A 325 22.70 0.51 -14.56
CA SER A 325 21.41 1.21 -14.69
C SER A 325 20.22 0.26 -14.46
N ASP A 326 19.29 0.14 -15.40
CA ASP A 326 18.06 -0.63 -15.23
C ASP A 326 18.23 -2.08 -15.67
N ALA A 327 17.48 -3.00 -15.06
CA ALA A 327 17.40 -4.40 -15.46
C ALA A 327 15.95 -4.74 -15.80
N VAL A 328 15.64 -4.85 -17.09
CA VAL A 328 14.26 -4.94 -17.62
C VAL A 328 14.09 -6.24 -18.42
N VAL A 329 13.17 -7.09 -17.98
CA VAL A 329 12.73 -8.30 -18.71
C VAL A 329 11.22 -8.24 -18.87
N GLU A 330 10.75 -7.83 -20.05
CA GLU A 330 9.31 -7.67 -20.27
C GLU A 330 8.81 -8.05 -21.66
N LEU A 331 7.50 -8.29 -21.78
CA LEU A 331 6.86 -8.64 -23.05
C LEU A 331 7.47 -9.89 -23.73
N ASN A 332 7.90 -10.89 -22.94
CA ASN A 332 8.35 -12.19 -23.44
C ASN A 332 7.30 -13.27 -23.08
N PRO A 333 6.21 -13.39 -23.85
CA PRO A 333 5.05 -14.21 -23.46
C PRO A 333 5.34 -15.72 -23.39
N ALA A 334 6.37 -16.21 -24.08
CA ALA A 334 6.78 -17.62 -24.04
C ALA A 334 7.72 -17.97 -22.87
N LEU A 335 8.21 -16.97 -22.14
CA LEU A 335 9.29 -17.13 -21.16
C LEU A 335 8.84 -17.99 -19.98
N LEU A 336 9.54 -19.09 -19.74
CA LEU A 336 9.24 -20.05 -18.68
C LEU A 336 10.12 -19.86 -17.44
N SER A 337 11.37 -19.43 -17.65
CA SER A 337 12.37 -19.27 -16.61
C SER A 337 13.35 -18.14 -16.91
N ILE A 338 13.72 -17.43 -15.85
CA ILE A 338 14.82 -16.46 -15.82
C ILE A 338 15.85 -16.96 -14.79
N THR A 339 17.11 -17.09 -15.21
CA THR A 339 18.24 -17.43 -14.33
C THR A 339 19.20 -16.26 -14.27
N LEU A 340 19.17 -15.54 -13.15
CA LEU A 340 20.05 -14.41 -12.80
C LEU A 340 20.57 -14.61 -11.36
N ALA A 341 21.13 -15.79 -11.07
CA ALA A 341 21.40 -16.24 -9.71
C ALA A 341 22.43 -15.37 -8.98
N ASP A 342 23.40 -14.82 -9.72
CA ASP A 342 24.52 -14.06 -9.16
C ASP A 342 24.28 -12.55 -9.12
N LEU A 343 23.11 -12.07 -9.62
CA LEU A 343 22.81 -10.64 -9.69
C LEU A 343 22.64 -10.05 -8.30
N ALA A 344 23.67 -9.32 -7.88
CA ALA A 344 23.81 -8.71 -6.56
C ALA A 344 23.39 -7.23 -6.53
N SER A 345 23.59 -6.46 -7.61
CA SER A 345 23.19 -5.06 -7.63
C SER A 345 22.62 -4.58 -8.96
N VAL A 346 21.63 -3.70 -8.87
CA VAL A 346 21.08 -2.93 -9.99
C VAL A 346 21.11 -1.45 -9.59
N GLY A 347 21.86 -0.61 -10.31
CA GLY A 347 22.01 0.81 -9.97
C GLY A 347 20.71 1.63 -10.18
N GLY A 348 19.84 1.17 -11.07
CA GLY A 348 18.51 1.72 -11.35
C GLY A 348 17.37 0.84 -10.85
N SER A 349 16.36 0.62 -11.69
CA SER A 349 15.20 -0.22 -11.41
C SER A 349 15.36 -1.64 -11.95
N ALA A 350 14.85 -2.62 -11.21
CA ALA A 350 14.73 -4.00 -11.65
C ALA A 350 13.27 -4.33 -11.96
N SER A 351 12.95 -4.71 -13.19
CA SER A 351 11.58 -4.97 -13.67
C SER A 351 11.49 -6.32 -14.39
N VAL A 352 10.59 -7.19 -13.92
CA VAL A 352 10.18 -8.42 -14.60
C VAL A 352 8.68 -8.34 -14.82
N SER A 353 8.26 -7.98 -16.04
CA SER A 353 6.86 -7.65 -16.32
C SER A 353 6.29 -8.33 -17.56
N GLN A 354 4.99 -8.63 -17.59
CA GLN A 354 4.31 -9.11 -18.80
C GLN A 354 4.91 -10.40 -19.42
N ASN A 355 5.46 -11.30 -18.60
CA ASN A 355 5.95 -12.61 -19.04
C ASN A 355 4.90 -13.69 -18.76
N ALA A 356 3.93 -13.84 -19.67
CA ALA A 356 2.68 -14.56 -19.46
C ALA A 356 2.82 -16.07 -19.13
N ARG A 357 3.96 -16.69 -19.37
CA ARG A 357 4.22 -18.10 -19.01
C ARG A 357 5.26 -18.29 -17.91
N LEU A 358 5.77 -17.19 -17.33
CA LEU A 358 6.80 -17.25 -16.31
C LEU A 358 6.20 -17.77 -15.01
N SER A 359 6.40 -19.06 -14.74
CA SER A 359 5.83 -19.71 -13.56
C SER A 359 6.76 -19.69 -12.35
N ALA A 360 8.07 -19.48 -12.54
CA ALA A 360 9.04 -19.37 -11.44
C ALA A 360 10.07 -18.29 -11.73
N LEU A 361 10.43 -17.52 -10.71
CA LEU A 361 11.56 -16.60 -10.73
C LEU A 361 12.58 -17.13 -9.70
N ALA A 362 13.71 -17.62 -10.21
CA ALA A 362 14.78 -18.17 -9.37
C ALA A 362 15.31 -17.10 -8.40
N ALA A 363 15.92 -17.54 -7.29
CA ALA A 363 16.35 -16.68 -6.20
C ALA A 363 17.40 -15.66 -6.65
N LEU A 364 16.94 -14.47 -7.03
CA LEU A 364 17.81 -13.32 -7.30
C LEU A 364 18.55 -12.98 -6.01
N GLN A 365 19.88 -13.02 -5.98
CA GLN A 365 20.67 -12.65 -4.80
C GLN A 365 20.89 -11.13 -4.68
N LEU A 366 19.85 -10.35 -5.02
CA LEU A 366 19.91 -8.89 -4.98
C LEU A 366 20.21 -8.40 -3.56
N ALA A 367 21.32 -7.66 -3.43
CA ALA A 367 21.72 -6.93 -2.25
C ALA A 367 21.31 -5.44 -2.35
N GLN A 368 21.29 -4.85 -3.55
CA GLN A 368 20.83 -3.46 -3.76
C GLN A 368 20.07 -3.27 -5.07
N VAL A 369 19.02 -2.46 -5.02
CA VAL A 369 18.34 -1.87 -6.19
C VAL A 369 18.26 -0.37 -5.96
N GLY A 370 18.88 0.44 -6.81
CA GLY A 370 18.97 1.89 -6.59
C GLY A 370 17.62 2.61 -6.65
N GLN A 371 16.68 2.10 -7.44
CA GLN A 371 15.32 2.63 -7.58
C GLN A 371 14.26 1.55 -7.27
N ASN A 372 13.38 1.20 -8.20
CA ASN A 372 12.22 0.35 -7.94
C ASN A 372 12.49 -1.13 -8.26
N LEU A 373 11.87 -2.02 -7.50
CA LEU A 373 11.79 -3.45 -7.82
C LEU A 373 10.35 -3.81 -8.21
N THR A 374 10.14 -4.19 -9.47
CA THR A 374 8.81 -4.51 -10.01
C THR A 374 8.77 -5.94 -10.54
N VAL A 375 7.84 -6.74 -10.05
CA VAL A 375 7.49 -8.04 -10.61
C VAL A 375 5.98 -8.04 -10.84
N SER A 376 5.56 -7.90 -12.10
CA SER A 376 4.13 -7.78 -12.39
C SER A 376 3.63 -8.45 -13.66
N VAL A 377 2.35 -8.83 -13.70
CA VAL A 377 1.72 -9.37 -14.91
C VAL A 377 2.46 -10.63 -15.44
N ASN A 378 2.90 -11.52 -14.53
CA ASN A 378 3.60 -12.76 -14.89
C ASN A 378 2.76 -14.02 -14.66
N GLY A 379 3.09 -15.08 -15.40
CA GLY A 379 2.60 -16.45 -15.17
C GLY A 379 1.22 -16.80 -15.75
N GLY A 380 0.47 -15.82 -16.26
CA GLY A 380 -0.84 -16.03 -16.90
C GLY A 380 -1.82 -16.77 -15.99
N TYR A 381 -3.02 -17.09 -16.48
CA TYR A 381 -4.02 -17.83 -15.68
C TYR A 381 -3.70 -19.33 -15.51
N THR A 382 -2.42 -19.72 -15.49
CA THR A 382 -2.01 -21.10 -15.31
C THR A 382 -1.94 -21.47 -13.82
N ILE A 383 -2.37 -22.69 -13.48
CA ILE A 383 -2.49 -23.17 -12.08
C ILE A 383 -1.12 -23.59 -11.48
N ALA A 384 -0.03 -23.47 -12.24
CA ALA A 384 1.29 -23.91 -11.81
C ALA A 384 1.78 -23.03 -10.66
N ARG A 385 1.83 -23.56 -9.43
CA ARG A 385 2.29 -22.86 -8.22
C ARG A 385 3.82 -22.84 -8.13
N GLY A 386 4.47 -22.01 -8.93
CA GLY A 386 5.91 -21.83 -8.78
C GLY A 386 6.27 -20.87 -7.64
N SER A 387 7.57 -20.71 -7.41
CA SER A 387 8.11 -19.80 -6.40
C SER A 387 8.72 -18.56 -7.05
N CYS A 388 8.52 -17.41 -6.41
CA CYS A 388 9.30 -16.21 -6.66
C CYS A 388 10.14 -15.91 -5.43
N ALA A 389 11.46 -15.87 -5.61
CA ALA A 389 12.39 -15.47 -4.56
C ALA A 389 13.20 -14.28 -5.06
N VAL A 390 13.10 -13.15 -4.35
CA VAL A 390 13.82 -11.93 -4.71
C VAL A 390 14.59 -11.42 -3.51
N GLY A 391 15.91 -11.35 -3.64
CA GLY A 391 16.84 -10.78 -2.69
C GLY A 391 17.17 -11.68 -1.50
N ASN A 392 18.28 -11.34 -0.84
CA ASN A 392 18.63 -11.81 0.48
C ASN A 392 19.12 -10.60 1.30
N ALA A 393 18.16 -9.86 1.88
CA ALA A 393 18.32 -8.57 2.57
C ALA A 393 18.58 -7.34 1.66
N ALA A 394 17.98 -7.28 0.47
CA ALA A 394 18.11 -6.18 -0.48
C ALA A 394 17.69 -4.82 0.12
N SER A 395 18.50 -3.77 -0.07
CA SER A 395 18.05 -2.38 0.09
C SER A 395 17.52 -1.87 -1.25
N VAL A 396 16.27 -1.45 -1.28
CA VAL A 396 15.61 -0.88 -2.46
C VAL A 396 15.46 0.63 -2.25
N GLY A 397 16.11 1.46 -3.07
CA GLY A 397 16.08 2.92 -2.92
C GLY A 397 14.71 3.53 -3.20
N GLY A 398 13.88 2.86 -4.02
CA GLY A 398 12.49 3.20 -4.33
C GLY A 398 11.49 2.22 -3.72
N GLY A 399 10.40 1.96 -4.45
CA GLY A 399 9.33 1.04 -4.04
C GLY A 399 9.50 -0.39 -4.55
N VAL A 400 8.76 -1.31 -3.95
CA VAL A 400 8.63 -2.70 -4.39
C VAL A 400 7.18 -2.96 -4.79
N LEU A 401 6.97 -3.43 -6.02
CA LEU A 401 5.66 -3.78 -6.55
C LEU A 401 5.65 -5.25 -6.99
N PHE A 402 4.78 -6.04 -6.36
CA PHE A 402 4.48 -7.42 -6.72
C PHE A 402 2.99 -7.54 -7.08
N ALA A 403 2.67 -7.41 -8.37
CA ALA A 403 1.29 -7.21 -8.80
C ALA A 403 0.83 -8.13 -9.93
N GLN A 404 -0.41 -8.63 -9.89
CA GLN A 404 -1.01 -9.38 -11.02
C GLN A 404 -0.18 -10.61 -11.45
N ASN A 405 0.46 -11.29 -10.50
CA ASN A 405 1.18 -12.52 -10.77
C ASN A 405 0.31 -13.73 -10.43
N PHE A 406 -0.26 -14.35 -11.46
CA PHE A 406 -1.30 -15.37 -11.29
C PHE A 406 -0.76 -16.79 -11.14
N ALA A 407 0.53 -17.04 -11.38
CA ALA A 407 1.16 -18.37 -11.21
C ALA A 407 2.06 -18.48 -9.96
N PHE A 408 2.51 -17.39 -9.35
CA PHE A 408 3.41 -17.49 -8.19
C PHE A 408 2.63 -17.91 -6.94
N GLY A 409 2.84 -19.16 -6.52
CA GLY A 409 2.20 -19.75 -5.34
C GLY A 409 2.89 -19.39 -4.02
N VAL A 410 4.19 -19.11 -4.10
CA VAL A 410 5.05 -18.75 -2.97
C VAL A 410 5.86 -17.50 -3.31
N LEU A 411 5.81 -16.48 -2.45
CA LEU A 411 6.65 -15.30 -2.51
C LEU A 411 7.61 -15.26 -1.32
N LYS A 412 8.92 -15.19 -1.60
CA LYS A 412 9.96 -14.88 -0.62
C LYS A 412 10.63 -13.56 -1.01
N LEU A 413 10.30 -12.51 -0.28
CA LEU A 413 10.87 -11.20 -0.52
C LEU A 413 11.92 -10.92 0.56
N GLY A 414 13.19 -11.10 0.21
CA GLY A 414 14.32 -10.78 1.08
C GLY A 414 14.71 -9.31 0.98
N VAL A 415 13.77 -8.38 1.22
CA VAL A 415 14.04 -6.92 1.22
C VAL A 415 14.20 -6.46 2.66
N SER A 416 15.28 -5.74 2.97
CA SER A 416 15.56 -5.22 4.31
C SER A 416 15.05 -3.81 4.52
N SER A 417 15.02 -2.97 3.48
CA SER A 417 14.41 -1.64 3.53
C SER A 417 13.98 -1.16 2.17
N THR A 418 12.91 -0.35 2.13
CA THR A 418 12.46 0.34 0.92
C THR A 418 12.42 1.85 1.15
N GLY A 419 13.01 2.62 0.23
CA GLY A 419 12.88 4.09 0.23
C GLY A 419 11.50 4.57 -0.25
N GLY A 420 10.68 3.68 -0.82
CA GLY A 420 9.29 3.91 -1.21
C GLY A 420 8.31 2.88 -0.62
N SER A 421 7.19 2.68 -1.32
CA SER A 421 6.10 1.78 -0.90
C SER A 421 6.37 0.31 -1.20
N LEU A 422 5.81 -0.59 -0.39
CA LEU A 422 5.84 -2.03 -0.56
C LEU A 422 4.41 -2.53 -0.89
N SER A 423 4.17 -2.97 -2.12
CA SER A 423 2.83 -3.36 -2.59
C SER A 423 2.79 -4.79 -3.13
N CYS A 424 1.91 -5.63 -2.58
CA CYS A 424 1.61 -6.98 -3.03
C CYS A 424 0.11 -7.08 -3.35
N VAL A 425 -0.25 -6.96 -4.65
CA VAL A 425 -1.65 -6.80 -5.07
C VAL A 425 -2.07 -7.73 -6.21
N ASP A 426 -3.33 -8.16 -6.22
CA ASP A 426 -3.92 -8.91 -7.33
C ASP A 426 -3.22 -10.25 -7.68
N ASN A 427 -2.63 -10.96 -6.71
CA ASN A 427 -1.93 -12.23 -6.97
C ASN A 427 -2.85 -13.43 -6.68
N GLY A 428 -3.48 -13.95 -7.73
CA GLY A 428 -4.55 -14.96 -7.62
C GLY A 428 -4.13 -16.35 -7.11
N ALA A 429 -2.85 -16.75 -7.25
CA ALA A 429 -2.34 -18.04 -6.78
C ALA A 429 -1.47 -17.95 -5.53
N LEU A 430 -1.15 -16.74 -5.06
CA LEU A 430 -0.26 -16.52 -3.91
C LEU A 430 -0.90 -17.12 -2.66
N SER A 431 -0.36 -18.25 -2.20
CA SER A 431 -0.91 -19.01 -1.06
C SER A 431 -0.04 -18.90 0.18
N GLN A 432 1.26 -18.68 -0.02
CA GLN A 432 2.24 -18.45 1.05
C GLN A 432 3.07 -17.22 0.68
N GLY A 433 3.15 -16.25 1.60
CA GLY A 433 3.98 -15.07 1.43
C GLY A 433 4.84 -14.87 2.68
N ALA A 434 6.17 -14.96 2.53
CA ALA A 434 7.11 -14.36 3.46
C ALA A 434 7.45 -12.94 2.93
N PHE A 435 6.41 -12.14 2.70
CA PHE A 435 6.51 -10.85 2.01
C PHE A 435 7.19 -9.77 2.87
N LEU A 436 7.09 -9.90 4.19
CA LEU A 436 7.60 -8.93 5.17
C LEU A 436 8.68 -9.53 6.08
N SER A 437 9.08 -10.78 5.84
CA SER A 437 10.15 -11.40 6.62
C SER A 437 11.48 -10.71 6.33
N GLY A 438 12.01 -9.99 7.31
CA GLY A 438 13.29 -9.28 7.16
C GLY A 438 13.18 -7.80 6.81
N VAL A 439 11.97 -7.27 6.56
CA VAL A 439 11.80 -5.84 6.26
C VAL A 439 11.93 -5.03 7.55
N ALA A 440 13.01 -4.27 7.67
CA ALA A 440 13.25 -3.36 8.79
C ALA A 440 12.53 -2.03 8.62
N ASN A 441 12.48 -1.43 7.41
CA ASN A 441 11.87 -0.10 7.22
C ASN A 441 11.14 0.02 5.87
N ILE A 442 9.94 0.60 5.90
CA ILE A 442 9.18 0.99 4.70
C ILE A 442 8.99 2.51 4.77
N SER A 443 9.72 3.30 3.99
CA SER A 443 9.58 4.76 3.99
C SER A 443 8.25 5.22 3.37
N GLY A 444 7.64 4.42 2.50
CA GLY A 444 6.33 4.66 1.89
C GLY A 444 5.20 3.89 2.56
N SER A 445 4.22 3.45 1.75
CA SER A 445 3.05 2.70 2.21
C SER A 445 3.24 1.18 2.07
N LEU A 446 2.64 0.41 2.95
CA LEU A 446 2.46 -1.04 2.85
C LEU A 446 1.05 -1.34 2.31
N ARG A 447 0.95 -2.05 1.18
CA ARG A 447 -0.34 -2.50 0.64
C ARG A 447 -0.33 -3.99 0.32
N CYS A 448 -1.21 -4.76 0.95
CA CYS A 448 -1.47 -6.16 0.63
C CYS A 448 -2.95 -6.34 0.28
N ALA A 449 -3.26 -6.39 -1.02
CA ALA A 449 -4.65 -6.33 -1.48
C ALA A 449 -5.00 -7.41 -2.50
N ASN A 450 -6.21 -7.96 -2.43
CA ASN A 450 -6.75 -8.86 -3.46
C ASN A 450 -5.86 -10.08 -3.76
N ASN A 451 -5.33 -10.74 -2.72
CA ASN A 451 -4.61 -12.01 -2.83
C ASN A 451 -5.49 -13.14 -2.26
N PRO A 452 -6.48 -13.64 -3.02
CA PRO A 452 -7.58 -14.44 -2.47
C PRO A 452 -7.12 -15.78 -1.89
N THR A 453 -5.99 -16.35 -2.31
CA THR A 453 -5.46 -17.63 -1.80
C THR A 453 -4.51 -17.49 -0.63
N LEU A 454 -4.11 -16.28 -0.26
CA LEU A 454 -3.11 -16.03 0.78
C LEU A 454 -3.68 -16.43 2.13
N SER A 455 -3.09 -17.42 2.80
CA SER A 455 -3.64 -17.96 4.05
C SER A 455 -3.13 -17.26 5.32
N LEU A 456 -1.97 -16.63 5.23
CA LEU A 456 -1.26 -16.05 6.37
C LEU A 456 -0.67 -14.70 5.98
N LEU A 457 -0.94 -13.67 6.77
CA LEU A 457 -0.33 -12.35 6.67
C LEU A 457 0.45 -12.03 7.95
N ASP A 458 1.48 -12.82 8.22
CA ASP A 458 2.40 -12.50 9.31
C ASP A 458 3.44 -11.51 8.78
N VAL A 459 3.42 -10.29 9.32
CA VAL A 459 4.30 -9.19 8.94
C VAL A 459 5.68 -9.30 9.59
N ALA A 460 5.86 -10.23 10.53
CA ALA A 460 7.15 -10.53 11.11
C ALA A 460 7.24 -12.01 11.52
N LEU A 461 8.36 -12.66 11.17
CA LEU A 461 8.74 -13.90 11.86
C LEU A 461 9.11 -13.56 13.31
N PRO A 462 8.92 -14.47 14.28
CA PRO A 462 9.37 -14.27 15.66
C PRO A 462 10.83 -13.81 15.72
N GLY A 463 11.08 -12.60 16.24
CA GLY A 463 12.43 -12.02 16.39
C GLY A 463 12.90 -11.08 15.27
N GLN A 464 12.11 -10.88 14.20
CA GLN A 464 12.32 -9.85 13.17
C GLN A 464 11.40 -8.66 13.48
N GLN A 465 11.85 -7.42 13.31
CA GLN A 465 11.05 -6.23 13.64
C GLN A 465 11.00 -5.26 12.46
N VAL A 466 9.79 -4.92 12.03
CA VAL A 466 9.53 -3.73 11.21
C VAL A 466 9.63 -2.53 12.16
N ALA A 467 10.50 -1.58 11.86
CA ALA A 467 10.74 -0.38 12.67
C ALA A 467 9.77 0.77 12.33
N GLY A 468 9.17 0.80 11.14
CA GLY A 468 8.14 1.78 10.79
C GLY A 468 7.60 1.67 9.36
N ILE A 469 6.38 2.18 9.16
CA ILE A 469 5.76 2.41 7.85
C ILE A 469 5.53 3.92 7.73
N GLY A 470 6.23 4.59 6.82
CA GLY A 470 6.15 6.05 6.68
C GLY A 470 4.83 6.56 6.10
N GLY A 471 4.07 5.72 5.40
CA GLY A 471 2.76 6.03 4.83
C GLY A 471 1.65 5.11 5.34
N ASP A 472 0.73 4.73 4.46
CA ASP A 472 -0.45 3.90 4.81
C ASP A 472 -0.08 2.43 5.02
N CYS A 473 -0.81 1.74 5.88
CA CYS A 473 -0.80 0.29 6.02
C CYS A 473 -2.18 -0.26 5.64
N VAL A 474 -2.29 -0.86 4.46
CA VAL A 474 -3.56 -1.33 3.87
C VAL A 474 -3.53 -2.84 3.65
N VAL A 475 -4.46 -3.56 4.27
CA VAL A 475 -4.70 -5.00 4.08
C VAL A 475 -6.15 -5.21 3.71
N GLU A 476 -6.42 -5.58 2.46
CA GLU A 476 -7.79 -5.70 1.99
C GLU A 476 -8.04 -6.84 1.01
N LEU A 477 -9.25 -7.38 0.98
CA LEU A 477 -9.68 -8.36 -0.02
C LEU A 477 -8.81 -9.65 -0.06
N ASN A 478 -8.16 -10.03 1.05
CA ASN A 478 -7.41 -11.28 1.16
C ASN A 478 -8.31 -12.37 1.73
N ALA A 479 -9.17 -12.95 0.88
CA ALA A 479 -10.30 -13.77 1.29
C ALA A 479 -9.97 -14.97 2.19
N ASN A 480 -8.77 -15.58 2.05
CA ASN A 480 -8.34 -16.75 2.83
C ASN A 480 -7.36 -16.44 3.97
N ALA A 481 -6.98 -15.17 4.18
CA ALA A 481 -6.01 -14.82 5.21
C ALA A 481 -6.64 -15.00 6.59
N ARG A 482 -6.09 -15.89 7.43
CA ARG A 482 -6.67 -16.22 8.75
C ARG A 482 -6.10 -15.44 9.92
N SER A 483 -4.86 -14.98 9.80
CA SER A 483 -4.26 -14.08 10.78
C SER A 483 -3.50 -12.97 10.09
N ALA A 484 -3.54 -11.81 10.73
CA ALA A 484 -2.72 -10.65 10.41
C ALA A 484 -2.01 -10.23 11.69
N ALA A 485 -0.71 -10.51 11.77
CA ALA A 485 0.13 -10.16 12.92
C ALA A 485 1.21 -9.17 12.51
N PHE A 486 1.17 -7.98 13.09
CA PHE A 486 2.16 -6.93 12.95
C PHE A 486 2.94 -6.83 14.25
N ALA A 487 4.05 -7.56 14.36
CA ALA A 487 4.86 -7.66 15.57
C ALA A 487 6.20 -6.92 15.44
N GLY A 488 6.57 -6.17 16.48
CA GLY A 488 7.79 -5.37 16.60
C GLY A 488 7.79 -4.59 17.92
N ALA A 489 8.95 -4.19 18.46
CA ALA A 489 9.02 -3.62 19.81
C ALA A 489 8.24 -2.29 19.96
N THR A 490 8.03 -1.57 18.87
CA THR A 490 7.12 -0.42 18.68
C THR A 490 7.38 0.04 17.24
N PHE A 491 6.35 0.18 16.41
CA PHE A 491 6.52 0.80 15.08
C PHE A 491 5.37 1.74 14.77
N ASP A 492 5.66 2.87 14.13
CA ASP A 492 4.67 3.88 13.79
C ASP A 492 4.17 3.70 12.35
N ILE A 493 2.90 4.06 12.13
CA ILE A 493 2.28 4.17 10.81
C ILE A 493 2.08 5.66 10.54
N GLY A 494 2.81 6.20 9.56
CA GLY A 494 2.78 7.62 9.19
C GLY A 494 1.51 8.04 8.44
N GLY A 495 0.67 7.09 8.02
CA GLY A 495 -0.60 7.31 7.34
C GLY A 495 -1.78 6.59 8.00
N VAL A 496 -2.65 6.01 7.16
CA VAL A 496 -3.86 5.28 7.57
C VAL A 496 -3.55 3.81 7.84
N LEU A 497 -4.10 3.25 8.90
CA LEU A 497 -4.22 1.81 9.08
C LEU A 497 -5.60 1.35 8.57
N ARG A 498 -5.63 0.48 7.55
CA ARG A 498 -6.89 -0.05 6.98
C ARG A 498 -6.82 -1.57 6.82
N ILE A 499 -7.61 -2.29 7.62
CA ILE A 499 -7.78 -3.75 7.55
C ILE A 499 -9.23 -4.05 7.19
N THR A 500 -9.51 -4.30 5.91
CA THR A 500 -10.89 -4.36 5.42
C THR A 500 -11.21 -5.52 4.48
N ALA A 501 -12.41 -6.10 4.56
CA ALA A 501 -12.88 -7.11 3.61
C ALA A 501 -11.99 -8.38 3.52
N ASN A 502 -11.39 -8.81 4.64
CA ASN A 502 -10.64 -10.08 4.71
C ASN A 502 -11.55 -11.17 5.31
N ALA A 503 -12.22 -11.92 4.43
CA ALA A 503 -13.35 -12.79 4.80
C ALA A 503 -13.00 -13.87 5.84
N ALA A 504 -11.82 -14.49 5.76
CA ALA A 504 -11.38 -15.56 6.65
C ALA A 504 -10.50 -15.08 7.83
N LEU A 505 -10.29 -13.76 7.99
CA LEU A 505 -9.40 -13.23 9.02
C LEU A 505 -10.03 -13.47 10.40
N GLU A 506 -9.39 -14.26 11.25
CA GLU A 506 -9.86 -14.64 12.59
C GLU A 506 -9.15 -13.84 13.70
N LEU A 507 -7.87 -13.50 13.49
CA LEU A 507 -7.01 -12.82 14.45
C LEU A 507 -6.31 -11.61 13.83
N LEU A 508 -6.48 -10.44 14.44
CA LEU A 508 -5.68 -9.24 14.19
C LEU A 508 -4.87 -8.89 15.44
N HIS A 509 -3.54 -8.95 15.35
CA HIS A 509 -2.64 -8.55 16.41
C HIS A 509 -1.69 -7.46 15.91
N MET A 510 -1.67 -6.31 16.57
CA MET A 510 -0.80 -5.19 16.22
C MET A 510 -0.07 -4.63 17.44
N THR A 511 1.23 -4.42 17.27
CA THR A 511 2.09 -3.77 18.26
C THR A 511 2.56 -2.36 17.84
N SER A 512 1.83 -1.71 16.92
CA SER A 512 2.13 -0.34 16.50
C SER A 512 1.94 0.66 17.65
N SER A 513 2.85 1.62 17.80
CA SER A 513 2.78 2.66 18.85
C SER A 513 1.85 3.81 18.48
N SER A 514 1.85 4.23 17.22
CA SER A 514 0.96 5.31 16.76
C SER A 514 0.52 5.12 15.30
N VAL A 515 -0.63 5.71 14.98
CA VAL A 515 -1.14 5.87 13.62
C VAL A 515 -1.36 7.36 13.39
N SER A 516 -0.72 7.96 12.39
CA SER A 516 -0.79 9.41 12.20
C SER A 516 -2.12 9.89 11.60
N SER A 517 -2.90 8.99 10.99
CA SER A 517 -4.24 9.25 10.46
C SER A 517 -5.27 8.29 11.06
N ASP A 518 -6.20 7.76 10.26
CA ASP A 518 -7.28 6.89 10.74
C ASP A 518 -6.82 5.43 10.99
N ALA A 519 -7.43 4.77 11.96
CA ALA A 519 -7.33 3.33 12.20
C ALA A 519 -8.67 2.64 11.94
N ILE A 520 -8.75 1.88 10.84
CA ILE A 520 -9.98 1.28 10.32
C ILE A 520 -9.84 -0.24 10.26
N VAL A 521 -10.69 -0.95 10.99
CA VAL A 521 -10.85 -2.42 10.96
C VAL A 521 -12.29 -2.73 10.63
N ALA A 522 -12.60 -3.01 9.37
CA ALA A 522 -13.99 -3.12 8.94
C ALA A 522 -14.31 -4.29 7.99
N SER A 523 -15.53 -4.82 8.08
CA SER A 523 -16.04 -5.85 7.16
C SER A 523 -15.15 -7.11 7.12
N ASN A 524 -14.61 -7.55 8.26
CA ASN A 524 -13.88 -8.82 8.37
C ASN A 524 -14.78 -9.84 9.11
N PRO A 525 -15.66 -10.58 8.40
CA PRO A 525 -16.74 -11.30 9.03
C PRO A 525 -16.31 -12.48 9.93
N SER A 526 -15.12 -13.05 9.73
CA SER A 526 -14.60 -14.12 10.60
C SER A 526 -13.74 -13.62 11.77
N LEU A 527 -13.55 -12.30 11.90
CA LEU A 527 -12.61 -11.72 12.85
C LEU A 527 -13.14 -11.84 14.27
N VAL A 528 -12.47 -12.65 15.11
CA VAL A 528 -12.88 -12.94 16.49
C VAL A 528 -12.16 -12.04 17.49
N ASN A 529 -10.86 -11.80 17.26
CA ASN A 529 -9.99 -11.10 18.20
C ASN A 529 -9.22 -9.97 17.51
N VAL A 530 -9.35 -8.76 18.06
CA VAL A 530 -8.55 -7.58 17.71
C VAL A 530 -7.72 -7.15 18.92
N THR A 531 -6.40 -7.21 18.80
CA THR A 531 -5.46 -6.73 19.83
C THR A 531 -4.63 -5.58 19.28
N LEU A 532 -4.91 -4.37 19.78
CA LEU A 532 -4.18 -3.12 19.53
C LEU A 532 -3.48 -2.64 20.81
N ALA A 533 -2.98 -3.56 21.62
CA ALA A 533 -2.54 -3.27 22.98
C ALA A 533 -1.34 -2.33 23.07
N ALA A 534 -0.55 -2.14 22.00
CA ALA A 534 0.56 -1.18 21.99
C ALA A 534 0.18 0.21 21.43
N LEU A 535 -1.03 0.35 20.86
CA LEU A 535 -1.46 1.58 20.20
C LEU A 535 -1.70 2.67 21.23
N ALA A 536 -0.87 3.70 21.22
CA ALA A 536 -0.92 4.82 22.16
C ALA A 536 -1.65 6.04 21.58
N SER A 537 -1.53 6.33 20.29
CA SER A 537 -2.18 7.50 19.68
C SER A 537 -2.64 7.28 18.24
N VAL A 538 -3.74 7.94 17.89
CA VAL A 538 -4.32 7.97 16.54
C VAL A 538 -4.56 9.43 16.13
N GLY A 539 -3.90 9.90 15.09
CA GLY A 539 -4.00 11.29 14.61
C GLY A 539 -5.28 11.59 13.81
N GLY A 540 -6.05 10.56 13.46
CA GLY A 540 -7.40 10.65 12.92
C GLY A 540 -8.44 9.96 13.83
N GLY A 541 -9.40 9.26 13.23
CA GLY A 541 -10.43 8.49 13.92
C GLY A 541 -10.11 7.00 14.07
N VAL A 542 -10.86 6.31 14.93
CA VAL A 542 -10.83 4.85 15.09
C VAL A 542 -12.17 4.27 14.68
N ALA A 543 -12.18 3.32 13.74
CA ALA A 543 -13.38 2.64 13.28
C ALA A 543 -13.19 1.13 13.34
N VAL A 544 -13.94 0.45 14.19
CA VAL A 544 -14.04 -1.02 14.22
C VAL A 544 -15.48 -1.37 13.87
N GLN A 545 -15.74 -1.82 12.64
CA GLN A 545 -17.11 -1.90 12.12
C GLN A 545 -17.40 -3.18 11.32
N ASP A 546 -18.63 -3.69 11.35
CA ASP A 546 -19.07 -4.82 10.51
C ASP A 546 -18.21 -6.09 10.65
N ASN A 547 -17.63 -6.34 11.83
CA ASN A 547 -16.89 -7.57 12.13
C ASN A 547 -17.79 -8.53 12.90
N ILE A 548 -18.63 -9.28 12.16
CA ILE A 548 -19.74 -10.06 12.75
C ILE A 548 -19.31 -11.23 13.65
N ALA A 549 -18.05 -11.65 13.65
CA ALA A 549 -17.58 -12.69 14.58
C ALA A 549 -16.82 -12.11 15.78
N LEU A 550 -16.69 -10.78 15.87
CA LEU A 550 -15.82 -10.14 16.85
C LEU A 550 -16.39 -10.28 18.25
N THR A 551 -15.60 -10.90 19.14
CA THR A 551 -15.92 -11.05 20.56
C THR A 551 -14.94 -10.30 21.45
N THR A 552 -13.72 -10.03 20.97
CA THR A 552 -12.68 -9.39 21.79
C THR A 552 -12.07 -8.20 21.06
N LEU A 553 -12.10 -7.03 21.70
CA LEU A 553 -11.37 -5.82 21.28
C LEU A 553 -10.50 -5.31 22.43
N MET A 554 -9.18 -5.39 22.28
CA MET A 554 -8.21 -4.92 23.27
C MET A 554 -7.41 -3.73 22.73
N ALA A 555 -7.84 -2.51 23.06
CA ALA A 555 -7.20 -1.24 22.72
C ALA A 555 -7.00 -0.38 23.98
N GLN A 556 -6.53 -1.01 25.06
CA GLN A 556 -6.48 -0.44 26.41
C GLN A 556 -5.49 0.73 26.55
N ASN A 557 -4.36 0.70 25.84
CA ASN A 557 -3.30 1.70 25.96
C ASN A 557 -3.48 2.94 25.07
N VAL A 558 -4.61 3.06 24.37
CA VAL A 558 -4.91 4.25 23.56
C VAL A 558 -5.07 5.44 24.49
N ALA A 559 -4.16 6.40 24.40
CA ALA A 559 -4.14 7.62 25.21
C ALA A 559 -4.79 8.82 24.48
N SER A 560 -4.72 8.87 23.15
CA SER A 560 -5.35 9.93 22.36
C SER A 560 -5.85 9.49 20.99
N VAL A 561 -7.01 10.01 20.59
CA VAL A 561 -7.59 9.89 19.26
C VAL A 561 -8.01 11.29 18.83
N ALA A 562 -7.41 11.87 17.79
CA ALA A 562 -7.73 13.24 17.38
C ALA A 562 -9.13 13.37 16.76
N GLY A 563 -9.66 12.29 16.20
CA GLY A 563 -11.00 12.20 15.62
C GLY A 563 -12.02 11.46 16.49
N ALA A 564 -13.05 10.91 15.86
CA ALA A 564 -14.09 10.10 16.49
C ALA A 564 -13.67 8.62 16.64
N ALA A 565 -14.24 7.94 17.63
CA ALA A 565 -14.12 6.49 17.79
C ALA A 565 -15.48 5.82 17.60
N ALA A 566 -15.58 4.91 16.65
CA ALA A 566 -16.81 4.20 16.29
C ALA A 566 -16.59 2.68 16.33
N ILE A 567 -17.22 2.02 17.29
CA ILE A 567 -17.27 0.56 17.43
C ILE A 567 -18.70 0.15 17.10
N ALA A 568 -18.96 -0.30 15.88
CA ALA A 568 -20.33 -0.53 15.42
C ALA A 568 -20.54 -1.86 14.69
N ALA A 569 -21.72 -2.48 14.83
CA ALA A 569 -22.08 -3.69 14.09
C ALA A 569 -21.05 -4.84 14.22
N ASN A 570 -20.49 -5.01 15.42
CA ASN A 570 -19.50 -6.06 15.72
C ASN A 570 -20.11 -7.18 16.56
N GLY A 571 -19.75 -8.43 16.27
CA GLY A 571 -20.31 -9.60 16.92
C GLY A 571 -21.80 -9.78 16.55
N GLY A 572 -22.11 -10.90 15.89
CA GLY A 572 -23.46 -11.24 15.46
C GLY A 572 -24.34 -11.60 16.66
N ALA A 573 -25.47 -12.28 16.42
CA ALA A 573 -26.40 -12.69 17.47
C ALA A 573 -25.87 -13.78 18.45
N SER A 574 -24.55 -13.98 18.50
CA SER A 574 -23.89 -15.03 19.27
C SER A 574 -23.43 -14.48 20.63
N ILE A 575 -24.01 -15.00 21.71
CA ILE A 575 -23.75 -14.66 23.12
C ILE A 575 -22.43 -15.28 23.62
N ALA A 576 -21.34 -15.10 22.87
CA ALA A 576 -20.02 -15.48 23.35
C ALA A 576 -19.55 -14.43 24.36
N SER A 577 -19.07 -14.87 25.53
CA SER A 577 -18.48 -13.97 26.53
C SER A 577 -17.21 -13.33 25.97
N GLY A 578 -17.19 -12.00 25.87
CA GLY A 578 -16.23 -11.25 25.09
C GLY A 578 -16.11 -9.82 25.60
N SER A 579 -14.88 -9.33 25.76
CA SER A 579 -14.62 -8.02 26.35
C SER A 579 -14.20 -6.97 25.32
N CYS A 580 -14.74 -5.77 25.48
CA CYS A 580 -14.27 -4.57 24.80
C CYS A 580 -13.55 -3.67 25.82
N LEU A 581 -12.21 -3.61 25.73
CA LEU A 581 -11.35 -2.73 26.51
C LEU A 581 -10.81 -1.63 25.61
N PHE A 582 -11.26 -0.38 25.81
CA PHE A 582 -10.83 0.75 24.98
C PHE A 582 -10.39 1.94 25.85
N GLY A 583 -9.11 2.33 25.77
CA GLY A 583 -8.55 3.49 26.48
C GLY A 583 -8.42 3.36 28.01
N VAL A 584 -8.60 2.16 28.56
CA VAL A 584 -8.50 1.87 29.99
C VAL A 584 -7.05 1.54 30.37
N PRO A 585 -6.45 2.12 31.43
CA PRO A 585 -7.06 2.92 32.49
C PRO A 585 -6.88 4.44 32.32
N SER A 586 -6.25 4.90 31.24
CA SER A 586 -5.60 6.22 31.17
C SER A 586 -6.51 7.42 30.87
N GLY A 587 -7.83 7.23 30.70
CA GLY A 587 -8.73 8.35 30.38
C GLY A 587 -8.34 8.99 29.04
N ALA A 588 -8.54 8.25 27.94
CA ALA A 588 -8.12 8.67 26.62
C ALA A 588 -8.83 9.97 26.17
N ALA A 589 -8.08 10.87 25.52
CA ALA A 589 -8.65 12.10 24.97
C ALA A 589 -9.11 11.88 23.52
N PHE A 590 -10.40 12.08 23.26
CA PHE A 590 -11.01 12.01 21.93
C PHE A 590 -11.35 13.42 21.44
N GLY A 591 -10.82 13.78 20.27
CA GLY A 591 -11.17 15.04 19.62
C GLY A 591 -12.55 15.02 18.93
N GLY A 592 -13.18 13.86 18.82
CA GLY A 592 -14.57 13.66 18.37
C GLY A 592 -15.40 12.79 19.33
N GLY A 593 -16.52 12.27 18.85
CA GLY A 593 -17.44 11.43 19.64
C GLY A 593 -16.97 9.98 19.77
N VAL A 594 -17.35 9.31 20.86
CA VAL A 594 -17.20 7.87 21.09
C VAL A 594 -18.57 7.21 20.95
N ARG A 595 -18.71 6.29 19.99
CA ARG A 595 -19.97 5.58 19.71
C ARG A 595 -19.77 4.07 19.71
N VAL A 596 -20.50 3.36 20.57
CA VAL A 596 -20.58 1.90 20.63
C VAL A 596 -22.01 1.50 20.27
N ALA A 597 -22.20 0.95 19.08
CA ALA A 597 -23.54 0.73 18.52
C ALA A 597 -23.73 -0.68 17.95
N SER A 598 -24.88 -1.32 18.22
CA SER A 598 -25.25 -2.58 17.57
C SER A 598 -24.20 -3.69 17.71
N CYS A 599 -23.52 -3.77 18.86
CA CYS A 599 -22.54 -4.82 19.13
C CYS A 599 -23.20 -6.02 19.83
N GLY A 600 -23.16 -7.19 19.20
CA GLY A 600 -23.76 -8.44 19.68
C GLY A 600 -22.77 -9.44 20.29
N GLY A 601 -21.47 -9.17 20.24
CA GLY A 601 -20.41 -10.08 20.72
C GLY A 601 -19.72 -9.67 22.03
N PHE A 602 -20.12 -8.55 22.64
CA PHE A 602 -19.51 -8.05 23.88
C PHE A 602 -20.47 -8.23 25.06
N ASP A 603 -20.07 -8.98 26.08
CA ASP A 603 -20.81 -9.08 27.34
C ASP A 603 -20.31 -8.07 28.38
N GLU A 604 -19.07 -7.59 28.27
CA GLU A 604 -18.50 -6.53 29.10
C GLU A 604 -17.95 -5.37 28.24
N LEU A 605 -18.27 -4.14 28.64
CA LEU A 605 -17.80 -2.91 27.99
C LEU A 605 -17.08 -2.02 28.99
N ALA A 606 -15.78 -1.82 28.81
CA ALA A 606 -14.99 -0.89 29.60
C ALA A 606 -14.36 0.19 28.71
N LEU A 607 -14.75 1.44 28.95
CA LEU A 607 -14.28 2.62 28.23
C LEU A 607 -13.51 3.54 29.18
N GLY A 608 -12.23 3.79 28.90
CA GLY A 608 -11.43 4.79 29.59
C GLY A 608 -11.42 6.07 28.78
N ILE A 609 -12.34 6.99 29.07
CA ILE A 609 -12.56 8.21 28.29
C ILE A 609 -12.23 9.39 29.19
N GLY A 610 -11.19 10.16 28.88
CA GLY A 610 -10.86 11.39 29.59
C GLY A 610 -11.66 12.59 29.07
N SER A 611 -11.79 12.70 27.76
CA SER A 611 -12.62 13.71 27.12
C SER A 611 -13.16 13.24 25.77
N ALA A 612 -14.35 13.69 25.39
CA ALA A 612 -14.97 13.40 24.10
C ALA A 612 -15.96 14.49 23.70
N ASP A 613 -16.30 14.58 22.40
CA ASP A 613 -17.39 15.45 21.96
C ASP A 613 -18.76 14.90 22.32
N SER A 614 -18.92 13.57 22.36
CA SER A 614 -20.14 12.88 22.81
C SER A 614 -19.80 11.44 23.17
N VAL A 615 -20.59 10.80 24.02
CA VAL A 615 -20.49 9.37 24.33
C VAL A 615 -21.84 8.71 24.10
N VAL A 616 -21.90 7.76 23.17
CA VAL A 616 -23.15 7.08 22.77
C VAL A 616 -22.97 5.57 22.85
N ILE A 617 -23.78 4.90 23.66
CA ILE A 617 -23.88 3.44 23.77
C ILE A 617 -25.30 3.05 23.39
N GLU A 618 -25.50 2.46 22.21
CA GLU A 618 -26.84 2.19 21.70
C GLU A 618 -27.03 0.82 21.03
N ALA A 619 -28.24 0.28 21.12
CA ALA A 619 -28.65 -0.93 20.39
C ALA A 619 -27.74 -2.16 20.65
N ASN A 620 -27.04 -2.25 21.78
CA ASN A 620 -26.14 -3.38 22.09
C ASN A 620 -26.91 -4.51 22.79
N GLN A 621 -27.57 -5.34 21.99
CA GLN A 621 -28.52 -6.36 22.45
C GLN A 621 -27.88 -7.53 23.20
N ALA A 622 -26.54 -7.68 23.19
CA ALA A 622 -25.84 -8.77 23.88
C ALA A 622 -25.01 -8.30 25.08
N LEU A 623 -25.04 -7.01 25.39
CA LEU A 623 -24.30 -6.46 26.53
C LEU A 623 -25.02 -6.87 27.83
N VAL A 624 -24.72 -8.07 28.35
CA VAL A 624 -25.37 -8.63 29.55
C VAL A 624 -24.72 -8.13 30.85
N GLY A 625 -23.39 -7.96 30.84
CA GLY A 625 -22.61 -7.50 31.97
C GLY A 625 -22.75 -6.00 32.25
N GLY A 626 -21.83 -5.46 33.04
CA GLY A 626 -21.78 -4.03 33.33
C GLY A 626 -21.15 -3.23 32.19
N ALA A 627 -21.72 -2.07 31.90
CA ALA A 627 -21.03 -1.02 31.14
C ALA A 627 -20.29 -0.10 32.12
N PHE A 628 -18.97 -0.01 31.97
CA PHE A 628 -18.11 0.82 32.80
C PHE A 628 -17.45 1.92 31.96
N ILE A 629 -17.80 3.17 32.22
CA ILE A 629 -17.09 4.33 31.69
C ILE A 629 -16.25 4.88 32.84
N SER A 630 -14.93 4.96 32.65
CA SER A 630 -13.98 5.41 33.66
C SER A 630 -13.20 6.64 33.23
N GLY A 631 -12.88 7.49 34.20
CA GLY A 631 -12.04 8.66 34.02
C GLY A 631 -12.69 9.79 33.24
N LEU A 632 -14.02 9.83 33.13
CA LEU A 632 -14.73 10.84 32.34
C LEU A 632 -14.50 12.24 32.92
N GLY A 633 -13.73 13.05 32.20
CA GLY A 633 -13.45 14.45 32.54
C GLY A 633 -14.46 15.37 31.86
N THR A 634 -14.36 15.56 30.55
CA THR A 634 -15.22 16.50 29.80
C THR A 634 -15.92 15.84 28.63
N CYS A 635 -17.26 15.90 28.60
CA CYS A 635 -18.07 15.57 27.44
C CYS A 635 -18.68 16.86 26.86
N ARG A 636 -18.33 17.26 25.63
CA ARG A 636 -18.84 18.53 25.03
C ARG A 636 -20.28 18.42 24.49
N GLY A 637 -20.85 17.24 24.49
CA GLY A 637 -22.16 16.91 23.93
C GLY A 637 -22.88 15.93 24.84
N ASP A 638 -23.63 15.01 24.26
CA ASP A 638 -24.48 14.09 24.99
C ASP A 638 -23.72 12.89 25.57
N LEU A 639 -24.15 12.42 26.74
CA LEU A 639 -23.92 11.07 27.24
C LEU A 639 -25.22 10.28 27.05
N THR A 640 -25.26 9.38 26.08
CA THR A 640 -26.46 8.62 25.70
C THR A 640 -26.22 7.13 25.88
N VAL A 641 -27.08 6.46 26.66
CA VAL A 641 -27.13 5.00 26.83
C VAL A 641 -28.56 4.54 26.57
N VAL A 642 -28.83 4.06 25.34
CA VAL A 642 -30.19 3.76 24.88
C VAL A 642 -30.34 2.43 24.18
N ASP A 643 -31.49 1.77 24.30
CA ASP A 643 -31.78 0.52 23.56
C ASP A 643 -30.76 -0.61 23.81
N ASN A 644 -30.24 -0.73 25.04
CA ASN A 644 -29.36 -1.85 25.43
C ASN A 644 -30.16 -2.84 26.27
N ALA A 645 -31.02 -3.64 25.62
CA ALA A 645 -32.03 -4.43 26.32
C ALA A 645 -31.49 -5.38 27.39
N GLN A 646 -30.27 -5.91 27.23
CA GLN A 646 -29.67 -6.87 28.16
C GLN A 646 -28.74 -6.24 29.22
N LEU A 647 -28.48 -4.93 29.16
CA LEU A 647 -27.54 -4.25 30.06
C LEU A 647 -28.02 -4.37 31.49
N SER A 648 -27.26 -5.00 32.39
CA SER A 648 -27.67 -5.22 33.79
C SER A 648 -27.23 -4.11 34.74
N SER A 649 -26.09 -3.47 34.47
CA SER A 649 -25.58 -2.36 35.30
C SER A 649 -24.83 -1.32 34.46
N LEU A 650 -24.96 -0.06 34.85
CA LEU A 650 -24.21 1.06 34.26
C LEU A 650 -23.46 1.79 35.37
N THR A 651 -22.14 1.93 35.20
CA THR A 651 -21.31 2.79 36.05
C THR A 651 -20.54 3.77 35.18
N VAL A 652 -20.73 5.06 35.46
CA VAL A 652 -19.97 6.16 34.87
C VAL A 652 -19.21 6.84 35.99
N ASP A 653 -17.89 6.69 36.00
CA ASP A 653 -16.98 7.27 36.98
C ASP A 653 -16.26 8.49 36.37
N PHE A 654 -16.56 9.66 36.91
CA PHE A 654 -15.92 10.91 36.50
C PHE A 654 -14.57 11.09 37.20
N ALA A 655 -13.55 11.51 36.44
CA ALA A 655 -12.20 11.69 36.98
C ALA A 655 -12.19 12.66 38.18
N GLY A 656 -11.50 12.26 39.25
CA GLY A 656 -11.27 13.08 40.44
C GLY A 656 -10.54 14.38 40.11
N PHE A 657 -10.90 15.46 40.79
CA PHE A 657 -10.27 16.77 40.64
C PHE A 657 -8.84 16.73 41.24
N GLU A 658 -7.82 16.42 40.43
CA GLU A 658 -6.43 16.61 40.85
C GLU A 658 -6.10 18.11 40.92
N SER A 659 -5.40 18.55 41.97
CA SER A 659 -5.10 19.96 42.21
C SER A 659 -4.20 20.52 41.09
N GLY A 660 -4.79 21.09 40.05
CA GLY A 660 -4.08 21.66 38.90
C GLY A 660 -4.90 21.80 37.61
N GLN A 661 -5.99 21.02 37.45
CA GLN A 661 -6.93 21.15 36.32
C GLN A 661 -7.86 22.36 36.55
N GLN A 662 -7.99 23.26 35.56
CA GLN A 662 -8.72 24.54 35.73
C GLN A 662 -10.25 24.42 35.68
N GLN A 663 -10.84 23.28 35.28
CA GLN A 663 -12.30 23.13 35.19
C GLN A 663 -12.80 21.79 35.74
N PRO A 664 -13.94 21.78 36.46
CA PRO A 664 -14.57 20.57 36.95
C PRO A 664 -15.08 19.72 35.78
N SER A 665 -15.20 18.41 36.03
CA SER A 665 -15.77 17.49 35.05
C SER A 665 -17.18 17.96 34.65
N SER A 666 -17.51 17.87 33.37
CA SER A 666 -18.78 18.41 32.85
C SER A 666 -19.29 17.65 31.64
N ILE A 667 -20.62 17.61 31.52
CA ILE A 667 -21.34 17.22 30.31
C ILE A 667 -22.04 18.49 29.81
N ALA A 668 -21.72 18.98 28.62
CA ALA A 668 -22.23 20.27 28.16
C ALA A 668 -23.68 20.20 27.63
N GLN A 669 -24.17 19.01 27.25
CA GLN A 669 -25.55 18.79 26.81
C GLN A 669 -26.23 17.74 27.71
N ASP A 670 -26.89 16.73 27.15
CA ASP A 670 -27.81 15.87 27.89
C ASP A 670 -27.16 14.58 28.42
N ILE A 671 -27.71 14.05 29.51
CA ILE A 671 -27.57 12.65 29.92
C ILE A 671 -28.88 11.93 29.56
N LYS A 672 -28.82 10.92 28.70
CA LYS A 672 -29.98 10.13 28.26
C LYS A 672 -29.78 8.66 28.60
N LEU A 673 -30.64 8.11 29.45
CA LEU A 673 -30.67 6.70 29.82
C LEU A 673 -32.07 6.15 29.54
N ALA A 674 -32.25 5.44 28.42
CA ALA A 674 -33.58 4.98 28.04
C ALA A 674 -33.66 3.63 27.33
N GLN A 675 -34.76 2.89 27.52
CA GLN A 675 -35.00 1.62 26.83
C GLN A 675 -33.91 0.56 27.13
N ASN A 676 -33.42 0.50 28.37
CA ASN A 676 -32.49 -0.54 28.81
C ASN A 676 -33.25 -1.53 29.70
N ASP A 677 -33.90 -2.51 29.06
CA ASP A 677 -34.93 -3.35 29.68
C ASP A 677 -34.48 -4.13 30.91
N GLN A 678 -33.23 -4.61 30.95
CA GLN A 678 -32.66 -5.39 32.06
C GLN A 678 -31.77 -4.58 33.00
N LEU A 679 -31.70 -3.25 32.85
CA LEU A 679 -30.82 -2.42 33.68
C LEU A 679 -31.37 -2.39 35.11
N VAL A 680 -30.61 -2.90 36.08
CA VAL A 680 -31.00 -2.96 37.50
C VAL A 680 -30.43 -1.77 38.29
N GLU A 681 -29.20 -1.37 37.99
CA GLU A 681 -28.51 -0.30 38.70
C GLU A 681 -27.83 0.67 37.72
N ALA A 682 -28.05 1.96 37.93
CA ALA A 682 -27.37 3.04 37.21
C ALA A 682 -26.66 3.98 38.20
N ARG A 683 -25.32 3.96 38.18
CA ARG A 683 -24.44 4.83 38.96
C ARG A 683 -23.71 5.81 38.04
N ILE A 684 -24.14 7.07 38.03
CA ILE A 684 -23.50 8.14 37.26
C ILE A 684 -22.89 9.13 38.25
N GLY A 685 -21.62 8.91 38.59
CA GLY A 685 -20.98 9.63 39.68
C GLY A 685 -19.47 9.50 39.82
N GLY A 686 -18.96 9.55 41.06
CA GLY A 686 -17.54 9.71 41.35
C GLY A 686 -17.23 11.13 41.84
N ALA A 687 -16.46 11.90 41.08
CA ALA A 687 -16.22 13.31 41.35
C ALA A 687 -17.46 14.20 41.14
N LYS A 688 -17.47 15.43 41.67
CA LYS A 688 -18.52 16.42 41.36
C LYS A 688 -18.44 16.84 39.89
N TYR A 689 -19.55 16.77 39.17
CA TYR A 689 -19.66 17.21 37.77
C TYR A 689 -20.92 18.07 37.54
N SER A 690 -20.96 18.85 36.46
CA SER A 690 -22.15 19.61 36.05
C SER A 690 -22.72 19.11 34.72
N VAL A 691 -24.03 19.26 34.53
CA VAL A 691 -24.73 18.93 33.28
C VAL A 691 -25.34 20.21 32.71
N GLY A 692 -24.91 20.62 31.51
CA GLY A 692 -25.40 21.82 30.82
C GLY A 692 -26.73 21.63 30.09
N GLY A 693 -27.18 20.39 29.92
CA GLY A 693 -28.49 20.02 29.37
C GLY A 693 -29.38 19.31 30.40
N ALA A 694 -30.23 18.41 29.93
CA ALA A 694 -31.17 17.65 30.74
C ALA A 694 -30.61 16.28 31.15
N VAL A 695 -31.11 15.73 32.26
CA VAL A 695 -30.90 14.35 32.66
C VAL A 695 -32.21 13.60 32.48
N SER A 696 -32.27 12.65 31.54
CA SER A 696 -33.48 11.88 31.20
C SER A 696 -33.25 10.39 31.45
N VAL A 697 -33.92 9.83 32.45
CA VAL A 697 -33.94 8.41 32.81
C VAL A 697 -35.34 7.86 32.58
N THR A 698 -35.57 7.25 31.42
CA THR A 698 -36.92 6.90 30.97
C THR A 698 -37.03 5.49 30.41
N LEU A 699 -38.14 4.78 30.64
CA LEU A 699 -38.37 3.46 30.02
C LEU A 699 -37.27 2.42 30.36
N ASN A 700 -36.84 2.34 31.61
CA ASN A 700 -35.96 1.27 32.10
C ASN A 700 -36.73 0.41 33.12
N PRO A 701 -37.55 -0.55 32.66
CA PRO A 701 -38.55 -1.23 33.51
C PRO A 701 -37.96 -2.03 34.68
N SER A 702 -36.71 -2.51 34.57
CA SER A 702 -36.01 -3.27 35.61
C SER A 702 -35.11 -2.44 36.52
N LEU A 703 -34.99 -1.13 36.30
CA LEU A 703 -34.08 -0.26 37.07
C LEU A 703 -34.59 -0.16 38.49
N GLU A 704 -33.82 -0.64 39.47
CA GLU A 704 -34.14 -0.61 40.90
C GLU A 704 -33.50 0.59 41.61
N THR A 705 -32.25 0.92 41.25
CA THR A 705 -31.47 1.99 41.89
C THR A 705 -30.87 2.96 40.88
N LEU A 706 -31.09 4.25 41.11
CA LEU A 706 -30.48 5.35 40.35
C LEU A 706 -29.65 6.22 41.29
N PHE A 707 -28.37 6.38 40.98
CA PHE A 707 -27.46 7.26 41.71
C PHE A 707 -26.86 8.30 40.75
N LEU A 708 -27.14 9.58 41.01
CA LEU A 708 -26.73 10.72 40.20
C LEU A 708 -25.99 11.74 41.07
N SER A 709 -24.66 11.81 41.00
CA SER A 709 -23.87 12.73 41.85
C SER A 709 -23.54 14.08 41.21
N ALA A 710 -24.33 14.51 40.22
CA ALA A 710 -24.22 15.83 39.58
C ALA A 710 -24.33 16.96 40.63
N ALA A 711 -23.53 18.01 40.48
CA ALA A 711 -23.56 19.22 41.30
C ALA A 711 -24.67 20.20 40.85
N GLY A 712 -24.98 20.21 39.55
CA GLY A 712 -26.04 21.03 38.97
C GLY A 712 -26.44 20.53 37.58
N VAL A 713 -27.70 20.77 37.21
CA VAL A 713 -28.30 20.43 35.92
C VAL A 713 -28.98 21.69 35.37
N ASP A 714 -28.58 22.19 34.21
CA ASP A 714 -29.08 23.48 33.71
C ASP A 714 -30.51 23.38 33.14
N ALA A 715 -30.96 22.19 32.70
CA ALA A 715 -32.32 21.94 32.23
C ALA A 715 -33.11 21.03 33.20
N ASP A 716 -33.83 20.02 32.68
CA ASP A 716 -34.72 19.15 33.45
C ASP A 716 -33.99 17.91 33.99
N VAL A 717 -34.42 17.41 35.15
CA VAL A 717 -34.17 16.04 35.61
C VAL A 717 -35.48 15.26 35.46
N LEU A 718 -35.57 14.45 34.40
CA LEU A 718 -36.71 13.62 34.06
C LEU A 718 -36.45 12.16 34.46
N ILE A 719 -37.26 11.62 35.36
CA ILE A 719 -37.23 10.21 35.79
C ILE A 719 -38.63 9.64 35.56
N SER A 720 -38.84 8.88 34.47
CA SER A 720 -40.19 8.39 34.18
C SER A 720 -40.31 6.99 33.60
N SER A 721 -41.44 6.32 33.85
CA SER A 721 -41.70 4.98 33.31
C SER A 721 -40.61 3.95 33.67
N ASN A 722 -40.07 4.00 34.88
CA ASN A 722 -39.13 3.00 35.42
C ASN A 722 -39.85 2.17 36.47
N SER A 723 -40.56 1.11 36.04
CA SER A 723 -41.54 0.42 36.89
C SER A 723 -40.95 -0.22 38.15
N ALA A 724 -39.71 -0.70 38.11
CA ALA A 724 -39.03 -1.33 39.24
C ALA A 724 -38.24 -0.35 40.13
N LEU A 725 -38.19 0.94 39.79
CA LEU A 725 -37.31 1.90 40.47
C LEU A 725 -37.74 2.08 41.91
N LEU A 726 -36.90 1.68 42.86
CA LEU A 726 -37.14 1.77 44.31
C LEU A 726 -36.61 3.08 44.87
N ALA A 727 -35.41 3.49 44.43
CA ALA A 727 -34.72 4.65 44.95
C ALA A 727 -33.95 5.43 43.87
N ALA A 728 -34.16 6.75 43.85
CA ALA A 728 -33.36 7.70 43.09
C ALA A 728 -32.66 8.67 44.03
N ALA A 729 -31.33 8.64 44.05
CA ALA A 729 -30.48 9.43 44.95
C ALA A 729 -29.63 10.43 44.17
N MET A 730 -29.73 11.70 44.55
CA MET A 730 -29.03 12.85 44.00
C MET A 730 -28.29 13.63 45.11
N PRO A 731 -27.27 13.03 45.77
CA PRO A 731 -26.73 13.54 47.02
C PRO A 731 -26.02 14.89 46.91
N ASN A 732 -25.47 15.21 45.72
CA ASN A 732 -24.67 16.42 45.49
C ASN A 732 -25.40 17.51 44.69
N LEU A 733 -26.66 17.26 44.28
CA LEU A 733 -27.39 18.14 43.38
C LEU A 733 -27.81 19.42 44.09
N SER A 734 -27.18 20.54 43.74
CA SER A 734 -27.39 21.84 44.38
C SER A 734 -28.34 22.76 43.60
N SER A 735 -28.47 22.59 42.29
CA SER A 735 -29.38 23.38 41.46
C SER A 735 -29.90 22.60 40.26
N VAL A 736 -31.14 22.88 39.87
CA VAL A 736 -31.75 22.42 38.61
C VAL A 736 -32.36 23.65 37.91
N GLY A 737 -31.92 23.98 36.71
CA GLY A 737 -32.32 25.22 36.04
C GLY A 737 -33.77 25.21 35.56
N ALA A 738 -34.28 24.03 35.17
CA ALA A 738 -35.70 23.81 34.88
C ALA A 738 -36.34 22.96 35.99
N GLY A 739 -36.93 21.80 35.69
CA GLY A 739 -37.73 21.01 36.62
C GLY A 739 -37.09 19.70 37.07
N ILE A 740 -37.52 19.20 38.23
CA ILE A 740 -37.42 17.77 38.57
C ILE A 740 -38.78 17.14 38.29
N LEU A 741 -38.84 16.22 37.33
CA LEU A 741 -40.04 15.52 36.90
C LEU A 741 -39.92 14.02 37.16
N ALA A 742 -40.66 13.49 38.14
CA ALA A 742 -40.70 12.06 38.45
C ALA A 742 -42.10 11.50 38.18
N ALA A 743 -42.28 10.70 37.13
CA ALA A 743 -43.61 10.23 36.71
C ALA A 743 -43.68 8.73 36.38
N ASP A 744 -44.78 8.06 36.71
CA ASP A 744 -45.03 6.67 36.32
C ASP A 744 -43.93 5.67 36.80
N ASN A 745 -43.37 5.88 37.99
CA ASN A 745 -42.42 4.95 38.61
C ASN A 745 -43.14 4.12 39.69
N THR A 746 -43.73 3.00 39.30
CA THR A 746 -44.71 2.26 40.12
C THR A 746 -44.19 1.67 41.42
N GLN A 747 -42.87 1.50 41.59
CA GLN A 747 -42.24 0.97 42.81
C GLN A 747 -41.43 2.03 43.59
N LEU A 748 -41.47 3.30 43.17
CA LEU A 748 -40.60 4.34 43.73
C LEU A 748 -41.05 4.72 45.15
N THR A 749 -40.17 4.44 46.12
CA THR A 749 -40.38 4.77 47.54
C THR A 749 -39.47 5.88 48.04
N THR A 750 -38.35 6.14 47.36
CA THR A 750 -37.38 7.16 47.76
C THR A 750 -36.93 8.01 46.58
N LEU A 751 -37.12 9.33 46.68
CA LEU A 751 -36.53 10.32 45.79
C LEU A 751 -35.82 11.36 46.63
N SER A 752 -34.48 11.37 46.59
CA SER A 752 -33.66 12.14 47.54
C SER A 752 -32.69 13.08 46.82
N ALA A 753 -32.84 14.40 47.05
CA ALA A 753 -31.94 15.47 46.62
C ALA A 753 -31.70 16.44 47.80
N PRO A 754 -30.98 16.00 48.85
CA PRO A 754 -30.92 16.71 50.13
C PRO A 754 -30.15 18.05 50.06
N THR A 755 -29.24 18.19 49.10
CA THR A 755 -28.41 19.40 48.94
C THR A 755 -29.00 20.44 48.00
N LEU A 756 -30.22 20.21 47.48
CA LEU A 756 -30.85 21.07 46.48
C LEU A 756 -31.20 22.44 47.08
N GLN A 757 -30.69 23.51 46.45
CA GLN A 757 -30.86 24.90 46.87
C GLN A 757 -31.79 25.69 45.94
N SER A 758 -31.82 25.37 44.64
CA SER A 758 -32.70 26.03 43.68
C SER A 758 -33.25 25.07 42.62
N VAL A 759 -34.51 25.25 42.26
CA VAL A 759 -35.17 24.55 41.16
C VAL A 759 -36.29 25.42 40.57
N HIS A 760 -36.60 25.29 39.28
CA HIS A 760 -37.74 26.01 38.70
C HIS A 760 -39.07 25.35 39.08
N ASN A 761 -39.20 24.05 38.82
CA ASN A 761 -40.40 23.25 39.13
C ASN A 761 -40.06 21.92 39.80
N ILE A 762 -40.93 21.43 40.67
CA ILE A 762 -40.92 20.02 41.11
C ILE A 762 -42.27 19.42 40.75
N SER A 763 -42.28 18.34 39.99
CA SER A 763 -43.51 17.61 39.67
C SER A 763 -43.29 16.11 39.83
N CYS A 764 -44.03 15.50 40.75
CA CYS A 764 -44.02 14.05 40.98
C CYS A 764 -45.44 13.51 40.83
N SER A 765 -45.67 12.60 39.87
CA SER A 765 -46.99 12.04 39.60
C SER A 765 -46.97 10.52 39.43
N GLU A 766 -48.01 9.82 39.88
CA GLU A 766 -48.20 8.37 39.61
C GLU A 766 -47.02 7.49 40.06
N ASN A 767 -46.39 7.82 41.20
CA ASN A 767 -45.26 7.06 41.75
C ASN A 767 -45.71 6.12 42.87
N GLY A 768 -45.17 4.91 42.89
CA GLY A 768 -45.38 3.94 43.98
C GLY A 768 -46.74 3.25 44.02
N ALA A 769 -47.55 3.34 42.95
CA ALA A 769 -48.86 2.69 42.85
C ALA A 769 -48.83 1.14 43.00
N GLY A 770 -47.66 0.52 42.84
CA GLY A 770 -47.44 -0.93 42.99
C GLY A 770 -46.74 -1.34 44.29
N VAL A 771 -46.46 -0.42 45.21
CA VAL A 771 -45.72 -0.68 46.45
C VAL A 771 -46.62 -1.40 47.46
N ALA A 772 -46.18 -2.54 47.99
CA ALA A 772 -46.94 -3.33 48.96
C ALA A 772 -46.88 -2.78 50.40
N ASP A 773 -45.75 -2.17 50.78
CA ASP A 773 -45.56 -1.49 52.07
C ASP A 773 -44.73 -0.20 51.86
N PRO A 774 -45.38 0.97 51.82
CA PRO A 774 -44.71 2.25 51.57
C PRO A 774 -43.87 2.75 52.76
N SER A 775 -43.95 2.11 53.94
CA SER A 775 -43.19 2.51 55.14
C SER A 775 -41.69 2.20 55.05
N ILE A 776 -41.26 1.46 54.02
CA ILE A 776 -39.88 0.99 53.84
C ILE A 776 -38.98 2.08 53.23
N GLY A 777 -39.53 3.11 52.58
CA GLY A 777 -38.77 4.19 51.94
C GLY A 777 -38.46 5.39 52.83
N GLU A 778 -37.46 6.20 52.46
CA GLU A 778 -37.19 7.50 53.07
C GLU A 778 -38.12 8.62 52.53
N GLY A 779 -38.91 8.30 51.50
CA GLY A 779 -39.89 9.20 50.89
C GLY A 779 -39.26 10.23 49.95
N LEU A 780 -39.96 11.36 49.77
CA LEU A 780 -39.49 12.49 48.99
C LEU A 780 -38.70 13.45 49.89
N VAL A 781 -37.38 13.51 49.72
CA VAL A 781 -36.46 14.36 50.50
C VAL A 781 -35.79 15.36 49.57
N VAL A 782 -36.21 16.63 49.61
CA VAL A 782 -35.69 17.65 48.70
C VAL A 782 -35.32 18.92 49.46
N GLY A 783 -34.01 19.16 49.56
CA GLY A 783 -33.42 20.35 50.17
C GLY A 783 -33.75 20.57 51.65
N ASP A 784 -32.95 21.40 52.33
CA ASP A 784 -33.26 21.90 53.68
C ASP A 784 -33.79 23.36 53.67
N ALA A 785 -33.49 24.14 52.61
CA ALA A 785 -33.89 25.54 52.43
C ALA A 785 -33.85 26.00 50.96
N MET A 786 -34.65 25.35 50.12
CA MET A 786 -34.67 25.50 48.66
C MET A 786 -35.60 26.63 48.17
N LEU A 787 -35.16 27.35 47.13
CA LEU A 787 -35.98 28.27 46.35
C LEU A 787 -36.61 27.54 45.15
N VAL A 788 -37.94 27.49 45.11
CA VAL A 788 -38.68 27.00 43.93
C VAL A 788 -39.22 28.21 43.16
N GLN A 789 -38.83 28.38 41.91
CA GLN A 789 -39.20 29.60 41.17
C GLN A 789 -40.65 29.61 40.68
N SER A 790 -41.25 28.45 40.46
CA SER A 790 -42.61 28.32 39.93
C SER A 790 -43.41 27.34 40.78
N THR A 791 -43.63 26.10 40.35
CA THR A 791 -44.63 25.20 40.98
C THR A 791 -44.03 23.96 41.62
N VAL A 792 -44.68 23.50 42.70
CA VAL A 792 -44.52 22.15 43.26
C VAL A 792 -45.83 21.40 43.05
N HIS A 793 -45.82 20.29 42.33
CA HIS A 793 -46.99 19.46 42.07
C HIS A 793 -46.71 18.00 42.43
N LEU A 794 -47.41 17.47 43.42
CA LEU A 794 -47.30 16.09 43.88
C LEU A 794 -48.67 15.44 43.76
N SER A 795 -48.87 14.54 42.79
CA SER A 795 -50.13 13.84 42.58
C SER A 795 -50.01 12.32 42.57
N ARG A 796 -50.92 11.60 43.24
CA ARG A 796 -50.97 10.11 43.18
C ARG A 796 -49.62 9.42 43.48
N ASN A 797 -48.89 9.91 44.48
CA ASN A 797 -47.65 9.29 44.94
C ASN A 797 -47.93 8.36 46.12
N ASP A 798 -48.27 7.11 45.83
CA ASP A 798 -48.64 6.08 46.80
C ASP A 798 -47.42 5.36 47.41
N GLY A 799 -46.20 5.61 46.92
CA GLY A 799 -44.96 5.01 47.47
C GLY A 799 -44.23 5.86 48.50
N PHE A 800 -44.53 7.16 48.59
CA PHE A 800 -43.87 8.07 49.51
C PHE A 800 -44.59 8.08 50.85
N SER A 801 -43.99 7.49 51.89
CA SER A 801 -44.51 7.56 53.26
C SER A 801 -44.11 8.82 54.01
N VAL A 802 -42.99 9.42 53.62
CA VAL A 802 -42.42 10.64 54.21
C VAL A 802 -42.31 11.73 53.13
N LEU A 803 -42.70 12.95 53.46
CA LEU A 803 -42.51 14.11 52.62
C LEU A 803 -41.71 15.16 53.39
N ARG A 804 -40.47 15.41 52.96
CA ARG A 804 -39.57 16.44 53.49
C ARG A 804 -39.23 17.41 52.38
N LEU A 805 -40.01 18.50 52.33
CA LEU A 805 -39.74 19.61 51.43
C LEU A 805 -39.20 20.77 52.27
N GLY A 806 -37.89 21.01 52.21
CA GLY A 806 -37.27 22.20 52.79
C GLY A 806 -37.51 23.41 51.90
N LEU A 807 -38.75 23.89 51.80
CA LEU A 807 -39.11 25.02 50.94
C LEU A 807 -38.86 26.32 51.67
N ASN A 808 -37.94 27.16 51.19
CA ASN A 808 -37.76 28.52 51.72
C ASN A 808 -38.77 29.48 51.06
N ALA A 809 -38.80 29.54 49.73
CA ALA A 809 -39.76 30.37 49.01
C ALA A 809 -40.23 29.67 47.72
N THR A 810 -41.48 29.92 47.34
CA THR A 810 -42.07 29.41 46.10
C THR A 810 -42.68 30.56 45.28
N GLY A 811 -42.34 30.65 44.00
CA GLY A 811 -42.86 31.69 43.11
C GLY A 811 -44.26 31.41 42.53
N GLY A 812 -44.81 30.23 42.78
CA GLY A 812 -46.11 29.76 42.28
C GLY A 812 -46.80 28.79 43.24
N ASN A 813 -47.60 27.87 42.69
CA ASN A 813 -48.47 26.98 43.47
C ASN A 813 -47.73 25.79 44.08
N VAL A 814 -48.16 25.36 45.25
CA VAL A 814 -47.79 24.08 45.86
C VAL A 814 -49.04 23.22 45.93
N SER A 815 -49.07 22.09 45.22
CA SER A 815 -50.24 21.21 45.06
C SER A 815 -49.86 19.80 45.48
N VAL A 816 -50.54 19.25 46.48
CA VAL A 816 -50.38 17.89 47.00
C VAL A 816 -51.74 17.19 46.91
N VAL A 817 -51.94 16.35 45.90
CA VAL A 817 -53.27 15.86 45.47
C VAL A 817 -53.30 14.34 45.38
N GLN A 818 -54.32 13.68 45.95
CA GLN A 818 -54.57 12.25 45.78
C GLN A 818 -53.41 11.31 46.17
N ASN A 819 -52.55 11.64 47.15
CA ASN A 819 -51.49 10.72 47.56
C ASN A 819 -52.01 9.74 48.62
N GLY A 820 -51.73 8.45 48.40
CA GLY A 820 -52.24 7.35 49.21
C GLY A 820 -51.50 7.17 50.52
N ALA A 821 -50.16 7.20 50.49
CA ALA A 821 -49.33 6.70 51.58
C ALA A 821 -48.62 7.78 52.42
N LEU A 822 -48.79 9.07 52.09
CA LEU A 822 -48.16 10.14 52.85
C LEU A 822 -48.67 10.11 54.30
N GLY A 823 -47.82 9.72 55.25
CA GLY A 823 -48.19 9.60 56.67
C GLY A 823 -48.07 10.90 57.47
N ASP A 824 -48.20 10.80 58.80
CA ASP A 824 -48.15 11.92 59.77
C ASP A 824 -46.83 12.70 59.80
N GLY A 825 -45.83 12.25 59.03
CA GLY A 825 -44.52 12.85 58.87
C GLY A 825 -44.36 13.75 57.64
N ALA A 826 -45.45 14.09 56.94
CA ALA A 826 -45.43 15.01 55.81
C ALA A 826 -45.30 16.46 56.30
N PHE A 827 -44.12 17.06 56.13
CA PHE A 827 -43.83 18.41 56.57
C PHE A 827 -43.34 19.28 55.41
N ILE A 828 -43.96 20.45 55.25
CA ILE A 828 -43.36 21.58 54.56
C ILE A 828 -42.65 22.39 55.64
N LYS A 829 -41.31 22.46 55.57
CA LYS A 829 -40.49 23.13 56.59
C LYS A 829 -39.75 24.32 55.99
N GLY A 830 -39.74 25.44 56.72
CA GLY A 830 -38.92 26.60 56.40
C GLY A 830 -39.57 27.62 55.45
N LEU A 831 -40.87 27.47 55.16
CA LEU A 831 -41.57 28.32 54.19
C LEU A 831 -41.68 29.76 54.70
N THR A 832 -40.94 30.68 54.07
CA THR A 832 -40.96 32.13 54.33
C THR A 832 -41.91 32.88 53.41
N SER A 833 -42.15 32.41 52.19
CA SER A 833 -43.12 33.02 51.26
C SER A 833 -43.63 32.04 50.20
N LEU A 834 -44.92 32.11 49.88
CA LEU A 834 -45.56 31.34 48.82
C LEU A 834 -46.39 32.26 47.94
N ASN A 835 -45.94 32.48 46.72
CA ASN A 835 -46.57 33.39 45.75
C ASN A 835 -47.58 32.65 44.86
N GLY A 836 -48.53 31.96 45.48
CA GLY A 836 -49.52 31.13 44.80
C GLY A 836 -50.54 30.51 45.75
N THR A 837 -51.13 29.41 45.32
CA THR A 837 -52.07 28.60 46.11
C THR A 837 -51.34 27.40 46.72
N LEU A 838 -51.56 27.14 48.00
CA LEU A 838 -51.24 25.87 48.64
C LEU A 838 -52.49 25.00 48.64
N LEU A 839 -52.52 23.95 47.81
CA LEU A 839 -53.61 22.99 47.69
C LEU A 839 -53.18 21.64 48.27
N VAL A 840 -53.90 21.14 49.26
CA VAL A 840 -53.77 19.77 49.78
C VAL A 840 -55.12 19.08 49.66
N SER A 841 -55.23 18.13 48.74
CA SER A 841 -56.53 17.50 48.42
C SER A 841 -56.46 15.98 48.30
N GLY A 842 -57.50 15.27 48.72
CA GLY A 842 -57.64 13.84 48.45
C GLY A 842 -56.62 12.91 49.12
N GLN A 843 -56.00 13.30 50.24
CA GLN A 843 -55.02 12.46 50.95
C GLN A 843 -55.70 11.31 51.71
N ARG A 844 -55.19 10.08 51.58
CA ARG A 844 -55.80 8.87 52.17
C ARG A 844 -55.25 8.51 53.55
N GLU A 845 -53.93 8.60 53.78
CA GLU A 845 -53.29 8.15 55.03
C GLU A 845 -52.64 9.28 55.86
N MET A 846 -52.67 10.53 55.37
CA MET A 846 -52.08 11.67 56.07
C MET A 846 -52.93 12.03 57.29
N GLY A 847 -52.50 11.72 58.51
CA GLY A 847 -53.24 12.00 59.74
C GLY A 847 -52.96 13.38 60.35
N ALA A 848 -51.80 13.99 60.07
CA ALA A 848 -51.52 15.38 60.42
C ALA A 848 -50.81 16.11 59.27
N LEU A 849 -51.36 17.27 58.86
CA LEU A 849 -50.68 18.20 57.96
C LEU A 849 -50.02 19.28 58.80
N THR A 850 -48.69 19.34 58.79
CA THR A 850 -47.94 20.37 59.51
C THR A 850 -47.13 21.21 58.54
N VAL A 851 -47.39 22.52 58.52
CA VAL A 851 -46.64 23.53 57.77
C VAL A 851 -45.81 24.31 58.78
N MET A 852 -44.53 23.97 58.92
CA MET A 852 -43.62 24.62 59.88
C MET A 852 -43.00 25.88 59.28
N LEU A 853 -43.47 27.03 59.77
CA LEU A 853 -42.98 28.36 59.41
C LEU A 853 -41.83 28.77 60.35
N PRO A 854 -40.76 29.43 59.85
CA PRO A 854 -39.66 29.88 60.69
C PRO A 854 -40.10 31.00 61.66
N GLY A 855 -39.80 30.82 62.96
CA GLY A 855 -40.40 31.55 64.08
C GLY A 855 -39.99 33.01 64.32
N ALA A 856 -39.92 33.87 63.30
CA ALA A 856 -39.71 35.32 63.51
C ALA A 856 -40.25 36.26 62.41
N GLU A 857 -40.47 35.80 61.18
CA GLU A 857 -40.95 36.63 60.06
C GLU A 857 -42.34 36.18 59.57
N VAL A 858 -43.13 37.13 59.06
CA VAL A 858 -44.48 36.83 58.55
C VAL A 858 -44.35 36.03 57.26
N ALA A 859 -44.58 34.72 57.34
CA ALA A 859 -44.73 33.91 56.15
C ALA A 859 -46.09 34.21 55.52
N GLY A 860 -46.08 34.53 54.22
CA GLY A 860 -47.28 34.89 53.47
C GLY A 860 -47.61 33.89 52.37
N ILE A 861 -48.85 33.39 52.35
CA ILE A 861 -49.47 32.79 51.15
C ILE A 861 -50.17 33.93 50.40
N ALA A 862 -49.69 34.26 49.21
CA ALA A 862 -50.21 35.38 48.43
C ALA A 862 -51.64 35.15 47.91
N ALA A 863 -52.00 33.91 47.57
CA ALA A 863 -53.33 33.56 47.05
C ALA A 863 -54.13 32.72 48.07
N HIS A 864 -54.52 31.49 47.73
CA HIS A 864 -55.42 30.68 48.55
C HIS A 864 -54.69 29.55 49.27
N LEU A 865 -55.18 29.19 50.44
CA LEU A 865 -54.82 27.98 51.15
C LEU A 865 -56.05 27.06 51.14
N ILE A 866 -55.96 25.93 50.45
CA ILE A 866 -57.06 24.99 50.24
C ILE A 866 -56.66 23.63 50.79
N VAL A 867 -57.43 23.13 51.76
CA VAL A 867 -57.32 21.77 52.29
C VAL A 867 -58.68 21.10 52.12
N GLU A 868 -58.82 20.21 51.14
CA GLU A 868 -60.14 19.65 50.79
C GLU A 868 -60.14 18.13 50.57
N GLU A 869 -61.28 17.47 50.80
CA GLU A 869 -61.47 16.04 50.48
C GLU A 869 -60.45 15.07 51.11
N ASN A 870 -59.86 15.39 52.27
CA ASN A 870 -58.88 14.51 52.92
C ASN A 870 -59.53 13.59 53.96
N ALA A 871 -59.40 12.28 53.76
CA ALA A 871 -60.09 11.28 54.59
C ALA A 871 -59.45 11.09 55.97
N ALA A 872 -58.11 11.16 56.06
CA ALA A 872 -57.37 10.86 57.28
C ALA A 872 -56.89 12.09 58.07
N ILE A 873 -56.83 13.28 57.47
CA ILE A 873 -56.25 14.47 58.12
C ILE A 873 -57.06 14.81 59.37
N SER A 874 -56.49 14.52 60.53
CA SER A 874 -57.09 14.73 61.85
C SER A 874 -56.71 16.06 62.47
N SER A 875 -55.58 16.62 62.05
CA SER A 875 -55.16 17.97 62.42
C SER A 875 -54.41 18.69 61.29
N VAL A 876 -54.63 20.00 61.22
CA VAL A 876 -53.85 20.91 60.37
C VAL A 876 -53.19 21.95 61.27
N ASP A 877 -51.86 21.98 61.28
CA ASP A 877 -51.06 22.86 62.14
C ASP A 877 -50.13 23.75 61.31
N PHE A 878 -50.26 25.06 61.48
CA PHE A 878 -49.40 26.07 60.84
C PHE A 878 -48.30 26.61 61.78
N GLY A 879 -48.17 26.02 62.98
CA GLY A 879 -47.23 26.43 64.01
C GLY A 879 -47.62 27.74 64.71
N ASP A 880 -46.70 28.25 65.55
CA ASP A 880 -46.89 29.46 66.37
C ASP A 880 -46.46 30.76 65.67
N ALA A 881 -46.05 30.69 64.40
CA ALA A 881 -45.58 31.85 63.63
C ALA A 881 -46.74 32.74 63.16
N ARG A 882 -46.48 34.05 63.01
CA ARG A 882 -47.46 34.99 62.44
C ARG A 882 -47.64 34.74 60.94
N PHE A 883 -48.82 34.30 60.52
CA PHE A 883 -49.12 33.93 59.13
C PHE A 883 -50.11 34.88 58.43
N GLU A 884 -49.90 35.21 57.15
CA GLU A 884 -50.83 35.99 56.31
C GLU A 884 -51.29 35.19 55.09
N VAL A 885 -52.61 35.16 54.83
CA VAL A 885 -53.20 34.55 53.62
C VAL A 885 -53.95 35.61 52.83
N GLY A 886 -53.51 35.89 51.60
CA GLY A 886 -53.97 37.03 50.80
C GLY A 886 -55.32 36.86 50.09
N GLY A 887 -55.68 35.64 49.69
CA GLY A 887 -56.88 35.31 48.90
C GLY A 887 -57.97 34.51 49.64
N GLY A 888 -57.59 33.67 50.61
CA GLY A 888 -58.54 33.01 51.52
C GLY A 888 -58.08 31.64 52.03
N LEU A 889 -58.60 31.23 53.20
CA LEU A 889 -58.41 29.89 53.79
C LEU A 889 -59.67 29.06 53.59
N THR A 890 -59.58 27.95 52.86
CA THR A 890 -60.66 26.99 52.63
C THR A 890 -60.28 25.63 53.21
N VAL A 891 -61.09 25.13 54.15
CA VAL A 891 -60.95 23.78 54.72
C VAL A 891 -62.31 23.10 54.65
N THR A 892 -62.51 22.18 53.69
CA THR A 892 -63.81 21.59 53.37
C THR A 892 -63.69 20.08 53.17
N ASP A 893 -64.73 19.30 53.49
CA ASP A 893 -64.78 17.87 53.21
C ASP A 893 -63.63 17.01 53.79
N ASN A 894 -63.09 17.40 54.96
CA ASN A 894 -62.07 16.66 55.71
C ASN A 894 -62.68 15.95 56.92
N ALA A 895 -63.30 14.77 56.71
CA ALA A 895 -64.16 14.11 57.71
C ALA A 895 -63.47 13.75 59.04
N ALA A 896 -62.16 13.51 59.03
CA ALA A 896 -61.39 13.17 60.23
C ALA A 896 -60.85 14.38 61.00
N CYS A 897 -60.93 15.61 60.45
CA CYS A 897 -60.27 16.79 61.00
C CYS A 897 -60.93 17.25 62.30
N GLN A 898 -60.29 16.97 63.43
CA GLN A 898 -60.76 17.34 64.78
C GLN A 898 -60.10 18.62 65.31
N ARG A 899 -58.97 19.05 64.72
CA ARG A 899 -58.19 20.20 65.18
C ARG A 899 -57.62 21.02 64.03
N LEU A 900 -58.08 22.26 63.90
CA LEU A 900 -57.46 23.27 63.04
C LEU A 900 -56.69 24.27 63.93
N HIS A 901 -55.36 24.24 63.87
CA HIS A 901 -54.50 25.17 64.61
C HIS A 901 -53.89 26.20 63.65
N VAL A 902 -54.50 27.40 63.64
CA VAL A 902 -54.07 28.51 62.77
C VAL A 902 -53.74 29.71 63.65
N THR A 903 -52.46 30.07 63.72
CA THR A 903 -51.98 31.31 64.36
C THR A 903 -51.77 32.37 63.27
N CYS A 904 -52.82 33.09 62.89
CA CYS A 904 -52.73 34.10 61.82
C CYS A 904 -52.50 35.52 62.38
N ALA A 905 -51.70 36.32 61.68
CA ALA A 905 -51.59 37.75 61.92
C ALA A 905 -52.73 38.55 61.26
N SER A 906 -53.19 38.11 60.08
CA SER A 906 -54.42 38.56 59.42
C SER A 906 -54.91 37.53 58.38
N VAL A 907 -56.23 37.43 58.18
CA VAL A 907 -56.88 36.64 57.12
C VAL A 907 -57.84 37.59 56.41
N LYS A 908 -57.78 37.64 55.07
CA LYS A 908 -58.70 38.43 54.25
C LYS A 908 -59.99 37.67 53.94
#